data_AF-A0A3M2CN14-F1
#
_entry.id   AF-A0A3M2CN14-F1
#
_cell.length_a   1.000
_cell.length_b   1.000
_cell.length_c   1.000
_cell.angle_alpha   90.00
_cell.angle_beta   90.00
_cell.angle_gamma   90.00
#
_symmetry.space_group_name_H-M   'P 1'
#
loop_
_entity.id
_entity.type
_entity.pdbx_description
1 polymer ?
#
loop_
_entity_poly.entity_id
_entity_poly.type
_entity_poly.pdbx_seq_one_letter_code
_entity_poly.pdbx_strand_id
1 'polypeptide(L)'
;MLDLPGPLGTIFNLLLVVLGFGAIIFVHELGHFLAAKWAGIRVLAFSMGMGPVVLSYRKGIGWRKGSSESDYRALVQTGRDKQLGVSPTEYRLSALPLGGYVKMLGQEDLNPGAISDAPDSYQNRPVWKRMVVISAGVVMNLITAALLFIVVFMAGLQVQPPVIGAVAENSPATTATPIGRDDIPPGLQPEDRILEVNGHRTRAFTDVTTEIAMSGRHDTVRILVDRPGEGTIQFQVKPERDKSTGFLDLGIFAAQAPRVINPRSQPDRESVERFASLRGLSGMPLGGVLIEIDGNPVTRPDALAEAAEASNGGPFTASFAQADAATITLEVQPVRALQRGLIAAGDQFAGVEHVLGLRPLLRVDPSSAPAQVQQGLKPGDVFVRIADAEYPAYDAALVLIPALKGQDIEVEILRDGERLTLPVTVSRKGTIGFLPDSTVNTDAITARPVRIAPPSDDPAPAPTPAAALIERAGTRILSIGDQPIGTLRDIPGAIARATDDAFASGTVPDTFTLSVRVELPLPVQPDGVRPIESRSWTLSRADVEAVRSLGWELPGGMAYLALFEPDMVIDKADSPWGAVVMGLAKSRQTMNQTYLTFLRLFQGTVRIEHLKGPVGIAHLGTQVADRGFVWLLFFLALVSVNLAVINFLPLPIVDGGQFLMLAYEGIRRRPVPIGFQNAVTLAGLLLIGAVFLIVTFHDIKSLLGL
;
A
#
# COMPACT_ATOMS: atom_id res chain seq x y z
N MET A 1 -4.42 -27.40 -2.52
CA MET A 1 -3.21 -27.86 -3.25
C MET A 1 -2.09 -27.95 -2.23
N LEU A 2 -1.16 -28.90 -2.35
CA LEU A 2 -0.16 -29.26 -1.32
C LEU A 2 0.41 -28.02 -0.60
N ASP A 3 -0.14 -27.69 0.57
CA ASP A 3 0.45 -26.75 1.52
C ASP A 3 1.73 -27.42 2.02
N LEU A 4 2.80 -27.31 1.25
CA LEU A 4 4.11 -27.80 1.66
C LEU A 4 4.70 -26.73 2.60
N PRO A 5 4.74 -26.97 3.91
CA PRO A 5 5.30 -25.99 4.83
C PRO A 5 6.80 -25.81 4.56
N GLY A 6 7.28 -24.58 4.75
CA GLY A 6 8.69 -24.25 4.74
C GLY A 6 9.31 -24.10 3.32
N PRO A 7 10.63 -24.25 3.18
CA PRO A 7 11.39 -23.85 2.00
C PRO A 7 10.99 -24.60 0.72
N LEU A 8 10.45 -25.82 0.84
CA LEU A 8 9.96 -26.60 -0.30
C LEU A 8 8.74 -25.96 -0.95
N GLY A 9 7.81 -25.41 -0.15
CA GLY A 9 6.65 -24.66 -0.64
C GLY A 9 7.08 -23.40 -1.39
N THR A 10 8.04 -22.64 -0.83
CA THR A 10 8.60 -21.45 -1.49
C THR A 10 9.25 -21.78 -2.83
N ILE A 11 10.06 -22.84 -2.91
CA ILE A 11 10.69 -23.28 -4.17
C ILE A 11 9.62 -23.68 -5.19
N PHE A 12 8.62 -24.43 -4.75
CA PHE A 12 7.52 -24.85 -5.62
C PHE A 12 6.73 -23.66 -6.16
N ASN A 13 6.39 -22.69 -5.32
CA ASN A 13 5.71 -21.46 -5.74
C ASN A 13 6.57 -20.62 -6.69
N LEU A 14 7.87 -20.53 -6.45
CA LEU A 14 8.80 -19.88 -7.37
C LEU A 14 8.82 -20.59 -8.74
N LEU A 15 8.86 -21.93 -8.76
CA LEU A 15 8.80 -22.70 -10.01
C LEU A 15 7.50 -22.46 -10.76
N LEU A 16 6.36 -22.41 -10.08
CA LEU A 16 5.06 -22.10 -10.69
C LEU A 16 5.05 -20.69 -11.31
N VAL A 17 5.60 -19.71 -10.62
CA VAL A 17 5.73 -18.33 -11.13
C VAL A 17 6.60 -18.33 -12.38
N VAL A 18 7.79 -18.93 -12.34
CA VAL A 18 8.71 -19.03 -13.49
C VAL A 18 8.05 -19.72 -14.69
N LEU A 19 7.35 -20.82 -14.46
CA LEU A 19 6.60 -21.53 -15.51
C LEU A 19 5.45 -20.69 -16.06
N GLY A 20 4.73 -19.97 -15.22
CA GLY A 20 3.65 -19.07 -15.62
C GLY A 20 4.15 -17.92 -16.50
N PHE A 21 5.26 -17.26 -16.12
CA PHE A 21 5.92 -16.26 -16.96
C PHE A 21 6.41 -16.84 -18.28
N GLY A 22 7.03 -18.02 -18.23
CA GLY A 22 7.46 -18.73 -19.43
C GLY A 22 6.30 -19.02 -20.39
N ALA A 23 5.14 -19.42 -19.85
CA ALA A 23 3.93 -19.66 -20.63
C ALA A 23 3.38 -18.37 -21.28
N ILE A 24 3.31 -17.26 -20.55
CA ILE A 24 2.84 -15.98 -21.10
C ILE A 24 3.73 -15.54 -22.28
N ILE A 25 5.05 -15.55 -22.08
CA ILE A 25 5.99 -15.16 -23.14
C ILE A 25 5.90 -16.15 -24.31
N PHE A 26 5.78 -17.45 -24.06
CA PHE A 26 5.59 -18.43 -25.14
C PHE A 26 4.32 -18.15 -25.96
N VAL A 27 3.21 -17.77 -25.32
CA VAL A 27 1.95 -17.44 -26.02
C VAL A 27 2.08 -16.12 -26.81
N HIS A 28 2.84 -15.15 -26.31
CA HIS A 28 3.23 -13.96 -27.06
C HIS A 28 3.96 -14.32 -28.36
N GLU A 29 5.02 -15.14 -28.25
CA GLU A 29 5.80 -15.63 -29.39
C GLU A 29 4.96 -16.46 -30.37
N LEU A 30 4.03 -17.27 -29.84
CA LEU A 30 3.07 -18.01 -30.65
C LEU A 30 2.24 -17.07 -31.53
N GLY A 31 1.89 -15.88 -31.05
CA GLY A 31 1.20 -14.84 -31.84
C GLY A 31 1.99 -14.44 -33.08
N HIS A 32 3.24 -14.04 -32.91
CA HIS A 32 4.12 -13.70 -34.02
C HIS A 32 4.30 -14.88 -34.98
N PHE A 33 4.49 -16.09 -34.46
CA PHE A 33 4.62 -17.31 -35.25
C PHE A 33 3.41 -17.57 -36.15
N LEU A 34 2.21 -17.56 -35.57
CA LEU A 34 0.96 -17.83 -36.29
C LEU A 34 0.71 -16.76 -37.36
N ALA A 35 0.92 -15.49 -37.02
CA ALA A 35 0.75 -14.39 -37.96
C ALA A 35 1.80 -14.44 -39.09
N ALA A 36 3.06 -14.78 -38.79
CA ALA A 36 4.11 -14.92 -39.78
C ALA A 36 3.79 -16.04 -40.77
N LYS A 37 3.32 -17.19 -40.29
CA LYS A 37 2.87 -18.31 -41.12
C LYS A 37 1.71 -17.92 -42.02
N TRP A 38 0.71 -17.22 -41.48
CA TRP A 38 -0.43 -16.70 -42.24
C TRP A 38 -0.01 -15.67 -43.30
N ALA A 39 0.94 -14.79 -42.98
CA ALA A 39 1.48 -13.80 -43.92
C ALA A 39 2.38 -14.41 -45.01
N GLY A 40 2.69 -15.71 -44.92
CA GLY A 40 3.59 -16.43 -45.82
C GLY A 40 5.07 -16.14 -45.56
N ILE A 41 5.44 -15.68 -44.37
CA ILE A 41 6.83 -15.41 -44.01
C ILE A 41 7.51 -16.71 -43.59
N ARG A 42 8.74 -16.92 -44.06
CA ARG A 42 9.52 -18.09 -43.68
C ARG A 42 9.98 -17.97 -42.23
N VAL A 43 9.50 -18.86 -41.38
CA VAL A 43 9.99 -19.03 -40.00
C VAL A 43 11.08 -20.10 -39.99
N LEU A 44 12.25 -19.77 -39.46
CA LEU A 44 13.42 -20.66 -39.36
C LEU A 44 13.39 -21.48 -38.06
N ALA A 45 12.97 -20.87 -36.96
CA ALA A 45 12.87 -21.53 -35.67
C ALA A 45 11.68 -20.99 -34.86
N PHE A 46 11.02 -21.87 -34.13
CA PHE A 46 10.07 -21.53 -33.07
C PHE A 46 10.47 -22.30 -31.82
N SER A 47 10.87 -21.58 -30.77
CA SER A 47 11.47 -22.16 -29.57
C SER A 47 10.58 -21.96 -28.35
N MET A 48 10.35 -23.03 -27.60
CA MET A 48 9.89 -22.98 -26.21
C MET A 48 11.11 -23.03 -25.29
N GLY A 49 11.27 -21.98 -24.49
CA GLY A 49 12.44 -21.78 -23.65
C GLY A 49 13.63 -21.15 -24.37
N MET A 50 14.67 -20.89 -23.58
CA MET A 50 15.90 -20.19 -23.99
C MET A 50 17.15 -21.06 -23.77
N GLY A 51 18.25 -20.68 -24.42
CA GLY A 51 19.54 -21.37 -24.30
C GLY A 51 19.66 -22.62 -25.19
N PRO A 52 20.52 -23.59 -24.79
CA PRO A 52 20.78 -24.80 -25.58
C PRO A 52 19.50 -25.60 -25.86
N VAL A 53 19.35 -26.00 -27.13
CA VAL A 53 18.23 -26.86 -27.57
C VAL A 53 18.43 -28.25 -26.98
N VAL A 54 17.46 -28.72 -26.21
CA VAL A 54 17.46 -30.08 -25.64
C VAL A 54 16.86 -31.05 -26.65
N LEU A 55 15.75 -30.66 -27.26
CA LEU A 55 15.00 -31.47 -28.21
C LEU A 55 14.49 -30.58 -29.33
N SER A 56 14.56 -31.05 -30.57
CA SER A 56 13.95 -30.38 -31.72
C SER A 56 13.17 -31.33 -32.60
N TYR A 57 12.19 -30.77 -33.31
CA TYR A 57 11.43 -31.45 -34.35
C TYR A 57 11.41 -30.58 -35.61
N ARG A 58 11.73 -31.20 -36.75
CA ARG A 58 11.60 -30.58 -38.07
C ARG A 58 10.88 -31.53 -39.01
N LYS A 59 9.75 -31.10 -39.58
CA LYS A 59 9.02 -31.90 -40.57
C LYS A 59 9.95 -32.24 -41.74
N GLY A 60 10.07 -33.52 -42.06
CA GLY A 60 11.00 -34.07 -43.07
C GLY A 60 12.33 -34.62 -42.53
N ILE A 61 12.76 -34.19 -41.34
CA ILE A 61 13.96 -34.74 -40.63
C ILE A 61 13.54 -35.61 -39.42
N GLY A 62 12.46 -35.22 -38.74
CA GLY A 62 11.96 -35.89 -37.53
C GLY A 62 12.50 -35.27 -36.25
N TRP A 63 12.56 -36.08 -35.19
CA TRP A 63 13.09 -35.68 -33.88
C TRP A 63 14.62 -35.72 -33.84
N ARG A 64 15.21 -34.76 -33.13
CA ARG A 64 16.65 -34.70 -32.85
C ARG A 64 16.89 -34.27 -31.41
N LYS A 65 17.84 -34.93 -30.75
CA LYS A 65 18.43 -34.43 -29.50
C LYS A 65 19.39 -33.31 -29.87
N GLY A 66 19.14 -32.09 -29.40
CA GLY A 66 19.82 -30.89 -29.91
C GLY A 66 19.14 -30.28 -31.14
N SER A 67 19.85 -29.39 -31.82
CA SER A 67 19.37 -28.67 -33.01
C SER A 67 19.59 -29.47 -34.30
N SER A 68 18.57 -29.54 -35.14
CA SER A 68 18.58 -30.04 -36.52
C SER A 68 19.09 -29.03 -37.55
N GLU A 69 19.51 -27.82 -37.12
CA GLU A 69 19.93 -26.73 -38.00
C GLU A 69 21.11 -27.11 -38.91
N SER A 70 22.08 -27.89 -38.42
CA SER A 70 23.22 -28.37 -39.22
C SER A 70 22.76 -29.29 -40.36
N ASP A 71 21.89 -30.25 -40.04
CA ASP A 71 21.33 -31.21 -40.99
C ASP A 71 20.52 -30.48 -42.07
N TYR A 72 19.70 -29.51 -41.64
CA TYR A 72 18.90 -28.70 -42.55
C TYR A 72 19.78 -27.87 -43.51
N ARG A 73 20.84 -27.22 -43.00
CA ARG A 73 21.76 -26.45 -43.85
C ARG A 73 22.45 -27.32 -44.90
N ALA A 74 22.86 -28.54 -44.54
CA ALA A 74 23.44 -29.49 -45.49
C ALA A 74 22.44 -29.91 -46.60
N LEU A 75 21.16 -30.10 -46.24
CA LEU A 75 20.10 -30.41 -47.21
C LEU A 75 19.77 -29.24 -48.13
N VAL A 76 19.78 -28.01 -47.61
CA VAL A 76 19.56 -26.78 -48.40
C VAL A 76 20.72 -26.55 -49.38
N GLN A 77 21.97 -26.77 -48.95
CA GLN A 77 23.15 -26.65 -49.83
C GLN A 77 23.12 -27.65 -50.99
N THR A 78 22.56 -28.84 -50.75
CA THR A 78 22.43 -29.89 -51.78
C THR A 78 21.12 -29.81 -52.58
N GLY A 79 20.22 -28.87 -52.26
CA GLY A 79 18.91 -28.71 -52.89
C GLY A 79 17.93 -29.86 -52.65
N ARG A 80 18.27 -30.79 -51.74
CA ARG A 80 17.48 -32.00 -51.44
C ARG A 80 16.33 -31.70 -50.47
N ASP A 81 16.35 -30.56 -49.81
CA ASP A 81 15.31 -30.09 -48.88
C ASP A 81 13.92 -30.06 -49.54
N LYS A 82 13.83 -29.54 -50.77
CA LYS A 82 12.57 -29.46 -51.54
C LYS A 82 12.06 -30.83 -51.98
N GLN A 83 12.97 -31.72 -52.40
CA GLN A 83 12.63 -33.08 -52.82
C GLN A 83 12.09 -33.91 -51.66
N LEU A 84 12.65 -33.72 -50.46
CA LEU A 84 12.28 -34.43 -49.23
C LEU A 84 11.12 -33.76 -48.49
N GLY A 85 10.57 -32.66 -49.00
CA GLY A 85 9.48 -31.92 -48.36
C GLY A 85 9.84 -31.38 -46.97
N VAL A 86 11.11 -31.03 -46.74
CA VAL A 86 11.61 -30.58 -45.44
C VAL A 86 11.11 -29.17 -45.14
N SER A 87 10.50 -29.01 -43.97
CA SER A 87 10.03 -27.70 -43.50
C SER A 87 11.22 -26.80 -43.14
N PRO A 88 11.19 -25.51 -43.52
CA PRO A 88 12.19 -24.54 -43.09
C PRO A 88 12.11 -24.20 -41.60
N THR A 89 10.99 -24.52 -40.94
CA THR A 89 10.79 -24.28 -39.51
C THR A 89 11.23 -25.47 -38.68
N GLU A 90 12.07 -25.17 -37.69
CA GLU A 90 12.38 -26.06 -36.59
C GLU A 90 11.61 -25.69 -35.32
N TYR A 91 10.96 -26.67 -34.72
CA TYR A 91 10.33 -26.55 -33.41
C TYR A 91 11.34 -26.98 -32.34
N ARG A 92 11.64 -26.11 -31.38
CA ARG A 92 12.70 -26.32 -30.38
C ARG A 92 12.12 -26.33 -28.97
N LEU A 93 12.63 -27.22 -28.13
CA LEU A 93 12.48 -27.20 -26.69
C LEU A 93 13.88 -26.99 -26.10
N SER A 94 14.07 -25.86 -25.43
CA SER A 94 15.35 -25.46 -24.85
C SER A 94 15.39 -25.68 -23.34
N ALA A 95 16.61 -25.73 -22.80
CA ALA A 95 16.85 -26.14 -21.41
C ALA A 95 16.26 -25.19 -20.36
N LEU A 96 16.24 -23.87 -20.63
CA LEU A 96 15.69 -22.89 -19.69
C LEU A 96 14.20 -22.65 -20.01
N PRO A 97 13.27 -22.91 -19.08
CA PRO A 97 11.83 -22.74 -19.29
C PRO A 97 11.40 -21.26 -19.19
N LEU A 98 12.27 -20.35 -19.61
CA LEU A 98 12.07 -18.91 -19.60
C LEU A 98 11.70 -18.46 -21.02
N GLY A 99 10.40 -18.29 -21.27
CA GLY A 99 9.86 -17.72 -22.49
C GLY A 99 10.09 -18.55 -23.75
N GLY A 100 10.46 -17.90 -24.85
CA GLY A 100 10.66 -18.50 -26.16
C GLY A 100 11.11 -17.44 -27.16
N TYR A 101 11.27 -17.84 -28.43
CA TYR A 101 11.49 -16.88 -29.52
C TYR A 101 11.03 -17.44 -30.87
N VAL A 102 10.64 -16.54 -31.76
CA VAL A 102 10.40 -16.82 -33.19
C VAL A 102 11.51 -16.23 -34.04
N LYS A 103 12.24 -17.08 -34.78
CA LYS A 103 13.22 -16.61 -35.77
C LYS A 103 12.57 -16.52 -37.15
N MET A 104 12.29 -15.31 -37.62
CA MET A 104 11.77 -15.04 -38.96
C MET A 104 12.89 -14.71 -39.96
N LEU A 105 12.72 -15.14 -41.21
CA LEU A 105 13.66 -14.79 -42.27
C LEU A 105 13.56 -13.28 -42.58
N GLY A 106 14.69 -12.56 -42.54
CA GLY A 106 14.74 -11.12 -42.83
C GLY A 106 14.35 -10.22 -41.66
N GLN A 107 14.15 -10.77 -40.45
CA GLN A 107 13.99 -10.00 -39.21
C GLN A 107 14.98 -10.56 -38.19
N GLU A 108 16.09 -9.86 -37.96
CA GLU A 108 17.06 -10.17 -36.90
C GLU A 108 17.07 -9.02 -35.89
N ASP A 109 16.62 -9.27 -34.66
CA ASP A 109 16.47 -8.23 -33.62
C ASP A 109 17.82 -7.57 -33.24
N LEU A 110 18.92 -8.29 -33.41
CA LEU A 110 20.29 -7.81 -33.13
C LEU A 110 21.01 -7.26 -34.37
N ASN A 111 20.41 -7.39 -35.56
CA ASN A 111 21.02 -6.91 -36.81
C ASN A 111 19.95 -6.34 -37.76
N PRO A 112 19.57 -5.06 -37.59
CA PRO A 112 18.57 -4.40 -38.44
C PRO A 112 18.95 -4.33 -39.93
N GLY A 113 20.23 -4.57 -40.27
CA GLY A 113 20.75 -4.63 -41.63
C GLY A 113 20.71 -6.02 -42.27
N ALA A 114 20.22 -7.06 -41.57
CA ALA A 114 20.09 -8.41 -42.12
C ALA A 114 18.94 -8.48 -43.14
N ILE A 115 19.24 -8.12 -44.38
CA ILE A 115 18.30 -8.17 -45.50
C ILE A 115 18.37 -9.55 -46.14
N SER A 116 17.21 -10.12 -46.47
CA SER A 116 17.13 -11.31 -47.34
C SER A 116 16.29 -10.97 -48.56
N ASP A 117 16.86 -11.18 -49.74
CA ASP A 117 16.19 -10.96 -51.03
C ASP A 117 15.12 -12.03 -51.33
N ALA A 118 14.94 -13.01 -50.44
CA ALA A 118 13.95 -14.05 -50.62
C ALA A 118 12.52 -13.47 -50.64
N PRO A 119 11.63 -13.87 -51.57
CA PRO A 119 10.28 -13.32 -51.69
C PRO A 119 9.38 -13.64 -50.47
N ASP A 120 9.77 -14.61 -49.66
CA ASP A 120 9.14 -14.99 -48.39
C ASP A 120 9.89 -14.48 -47.15
N SER A 121 10.81 -13.53 -47.33
CA SER A 121 11.41 -12.70 -46.29
C SER A 121 10.39 -11.75 -45.68
N TYR A 122 10.52 -11.49 -44.38
CA TYR A 122 9.72 -10.51 -43.63
C TYR A 122 9.71 -9.15 -44.34
N GLN A 123 10.88 -8.62 -44.71
CA GLN A 123 11.02 -7.28 -45.31
C GLN A 123 10.34 -7.17 -46.69
N ASN A 124 10.22 -8.27 -47.43
CA ASN A 124 9.61 -8.28 -48.77
C ASN A 124 8.08 -8.41 -48.74
N ARG A 125 7.45 -8.53 -47.56
CA ARG A 125 6.00 -8.54 -47.42
C ARG A 125 5.42 -7.12 -47.36
N PRO A 126 4.17 -6.92 -47.84
CA PRO A 126 3.48 -5.65 -47.70
C PRO A 126 3.47 -5.14 -46.25
N VAL A 127 3.61 -3.82 -46.08
CA VAL A 127 3.68 -3.14 -44.77
C VAL A 127 2.57 -3.60 -43.83
N TRP A 128 1.32 -3.65 -44.30
CA TRP A 128 0.18 -4.03 -43.47
C TRP A 128 0.26 -5.49 -42.96
N LYS A 129 0.83 -6.43 -43.75
CA LYS A 129 1.05 -7.81 -43.29
C LYS A 129 2.10 -7.85 -42.19
N ARG A 130 3.18 -7.07 -42.35
CA ARG A 130 4.25 -6.94 -41.34
C ARG A 130 3.73 -6.30 -40.05
N MET A 131 2.84 -5.31 -40.15
CA MET A 131 2.17 -4.70 -39.00
C MET A 131 1.34 -5.72 -38.23
N VAL A 132 0.55 -6.55 -38.92
CA VAL A 132 -0.22 -7.64 -38.26
C VAL A 132 0.71 -8.62 -37.54
N VAL A 133 1.82 -9.00 -38.15
CA VAL A 133 2.80 -9.93 -37.55
C VAL A 133 3.39 -9.37 -36.26
N ILE A 134 3.78 -8.10 -36.24
CA ILE A 134 4.32 -7.44 -35.05
C ILE A 134 3.25 -7.25 -33.97
N SER A 135 2.04 -6.85 -34.34
CA SER A 135 0.96 -6.68 -33.34
C SER A 135 0.43 -8.00 -32.79
N ALA A 136 0.68 -9.13 -33.46
CA ALA A 136 0.11 -10.42 -33.07
C ALA A 136 0.54 -10.88 -31.68
N GLY A 137 1.79 -10.62 -31.27
CA GLY A 137 2.24 -10.94 -29.92
C GLY A 137 1.49 -10.16 -28.84
N VAL A 138 1.35 -8.84 -29.02
CA VAL A 138 0.56 -7.97 -28.13
C VAL A 138 -0.89 -8.44 -28.04
N VAL A 139 -1.52 -8.74 -29.17
CA VAL A 139 -2.91 -9.22 -29.23
C VAL A 139 -3.05 -10.56 -28.49
N MET A 140 -2.11 -11.50 -28.66
CA MET A 140 -2.14 -12.79 -27.96
C MET A 140 -2.00 -12.64 -26.45
N ASN A 141 -1.22 -11.68 -25.96
CA ASN A 141 -1.16 -11.37 -24.53
C ASN A 141 -2.50 -10.82 -24.02
N LEU A 142 -3.14 -9.90 -24.75
CA LEU A 142 -4.47 -9.40 -24.36
C LEU A 142 -5.52 -10.52 -24.32
N ILE A 143 -5.50 -11.44 -25.30
CA ILE A 143 -6.38 -12.62 -25.33
C ILE A 143 -6.08 -13.52 -24.12
N THR A 144 -4.80 -13.79 -23.84
CA THR A 144 -4.37 -14.63 -22.71
C THR A 144 -4.84 -14.04 -21.39
N ALA A 145 -4.63 -12.74 -21.18
CA ALA A 145 -5.12 -12.04 -20.00
C ALA A 145 -6.63 -12.13 -19.85
N ALA A 146 -7.40 -11.89 -20.92
CA ALA A 146 -8.85 -11.99 -20.89
C ALA A 146 -9.30 -13.42 -20.51
N LEU A 147 -8.73 -14.44 -21.13
CA LEU A 147 -9.04 -15.84 -20.81
C LEU A 147 -8.68 -16.19 -19.35
N LEU A 148 -7.53 -15.74 -18.86
CA LEU A 148 -7.12 -15.97 -17.47
C LEU A 148 -8.07 -15.27 -16.49
N PHE A 149 -8.45 -14.02 -16.73
CA PHE A 149 -9.44 -13.35 -15.87
C PHE A 149 -10.81 -14.03 -15.92
N ILE A 150 -11.25 -14.53 -17.08
CA ILE A 150 -12.50 -15.30 -17.18
C ILE A 150 -12.43 -16.52 -16.27
N VAL A 151 -11.35 -17.30 -16.34
CA VAL A 151 -11.14 -18.47 -15.46
C VAL A 151 -11.11 -18.06 -13.99
N VAL A 152 -10.45 -16.95 -13.66
CA VAL A 152 -10.41 -16.41 -12.29
C VAL A 152 -11.81 -16.08 -11.78
N PHE A 153 -12.61 -15.34 -12.54
CA PHE A 153 -13.96 -14.95 -12.12
C PHE A 153 -14.98 -16.10 -12.22
N MET A 154 -14.69 -17.16 -12.99
CA MET A 154 -15.41 -18.43 -12.90
C MET A 154 -15.08 -19.21 -11.63
N ALA A 155 -13.83 -19.17 -11.16
CA ALA A 155 -13.41 -19.83 -9.93
C ALA A 155 -13.86 -19.05 -8.68
N GLY A 156 -13.78 -17.72 -8.75
CA GLY A 156 -14.01 -16.78 -7.66
C GLY A 156 -12.70 -16.31 -7.03
N LEU A 157 -12.51 -15.00 -6.92
CA LEU A 157 -11.34 -14.37 -6.32
C LEU A 157 -11.69 -13.83 -4.93
N GLN A 158 -10.93 -14.19 -3.89
CA GLN A 158 -11.13 -13.60 -2.57
C GLN A 158 -10.63 -12.15 -2.56
N VAL A 159 -11.51 -11.19 -2.27
CA VAL A 159 -11.20 -9.76 -2.21
C VAL A 159 -11.81 -9.13 -0.97
N GLN A 160 -11.25 -8.01 -0.50
CA GLN A 160 -11.93 -7.20 0.50
C GLN A 160 -13.11 -6.48 -0.15
N PRO A 161 -14.33 -6.58 0.39
CA PRO A 161 -15.49 -5.90 -0.19
C PRO A 161 -15.27 -4.38 -0.15
N PRO A 162 -15.86 -3.61 -1.09
CA PRO A 162 -15.76 -2.16 -1.10
C PRO A 162 -16.71 -1.57 -0.04
N VAL A 163 -16.53 -1.95 1.21
CA VAL A 163 -17.32 -1.49 2.37
C VAL A 163 -16.39 -0.76 3.31
N ILE A 164 -16.80 0.43 3.73
CA ILE A 164 -16.07 1.21 4.72
C ILE A 164 -16.25 0.53 6.08
N GLY A 165 -15.15 0.08 6.68
CA GLY A 165 -15.13 -0.44 8.05
C GLY A 165 -14.85 0.64 9.09
N ALA A 166 -14.15 1.69 8.68
CA ALA A 166 -13.80 2.78 9.54
C ALA A 166 -13.46 4.03 8.73
N VAL A 167 -13.69 5.18 9.33
CA VAL A 167 -13.30 6.48 8.79
C VAL A 167 -12.32 7.11 9.77
N ALA A 168 -11.13 7.47 9.28
CA ALA A 168 -10.22 8.31 10.04
C ALA A 168 -10.92 9.65 10.30
N GLU A 169 -11.03 10.01 11.56
CA GLU A 169 -11.46 11.34 11.94
C GLU A 169 -10.52 12.43 11.37
N ASN A 170 -11.07 13.62 11.07
CA ASN A 170 -10.39 14.73 10.38
C ASN A 170 -9.80 14.37 9.01
N SER A 171 -10.25 13.26 8.42
CA SER A 171 -9.89 12.92 7.05
C SER A 171 -10.86 13.60 6.07
N PRO A 172 -10.50 13.67 4.78
CA PRO A 172 -11.43 14.14 3.76
C PRO A 172 -12.78 13.39 3.78
N ALA A 173 -12.80 12.11 4.16
CA ALA A 173 -14.03 11.33 4.22
C ALA A 173 -15.05 11.88 5.21
N THR A 174 -14.64 12.52 6.32
CA THR A 174 -15.59 13.10 7.29
C THR A 174 -16.23 14.39 6.78
N THR A 175 -15.63 15.05 5.78
CA THR A 175 -16.14 16.29 5.18
C THR A 175 -16.76 16.07 3.80
N ALA A 176 -16.94 14.81 3.38
CA ALA A 176 -17.57 14.46 2.12
C ALA A 176 -19.00 15.01 2.05
N THR A 177 -19.33 15.76 1.00
CA THR A 177 -20.63 16.44 0.88
C THR A 177 -21.58 15.64 -0.01
N PRO A 178 -22.82 15.36 0.44
CA PRO A 178 -23.80 14.67 -0.39
C PRO A 178 -24.27 15.56 -1.54
N ILE A 179 -24.48 14.97 -2.71
CA ILE A 179 -24.96 15.63 -3.92
C ILE A 179 -26.46 15.33 -4.07
N GLY A 180 -27.29 16.38 -4.06
CA GLY A 180 -28.72 16.28 -4.31
C GLY A 180 -29.55 15.65 -3.18
N ARG A 181 -28.98 15.55 -1.97
CA ARG A 181 -29.61 15.03 -0.75
C ARG A 181 -29.26 15.93 0.44
N ASP A 182 -30.06 16.98 0.66
CA ASP A 182 -29.86 17.92 1.77
C ASP A 182 -30.30 17.34 3.14
N ASP A 183 -31.04 16.22 3.11
CA ASP A 183 -31.49 15.47 4.28
C ASP A 183 -30.38 14.61 4.92
N ILE A 184 -29.27 14.41 4.21
CA ILE A 184 -28.16 13.58 4.67
C ILE A 184 -27.04 14.47 5.21
N PRO A 185 -26.49 14.18 6.41
CA PRO A 185 -25.35 14.92 6.92
C PRO A 185 -24.07 14.64 6.08
N PRO A 186 -23.14 15.61 6.00
CA PRO A 186 -21.82 15.36 5.41
C PRO A 186 -21.09 14.23 6.12
N GLY A 187 -20.26 13.51 5.36
CA GLY A 187 -19.39 12.45 5.84
C GLY A 187 -19.75 11.08 5.27
N LEU A 188 -18.73 10.37 4.81
CA LEU A 188 -18.79 8.91 4.65
C LEU A 188 -18.81 8.26 6.04
N GLN A 189 -19.46 7.11 6.14
CA GLN A 189 -19.67 6.41 7.40
C GLN A 189 -19.23 4.94 7.29
N PRO A 190 -18.93 4.27 8.41
CA PRO A 190 -18.88 2.82 8.45
C PRO A 190 -20.15 2.20 7.83
N GLU A 191 -20.01 1.04 7.23
CA GLU A 191 -21.04 0.29 6.47
C GLU A 191 -21.43 0.86 5.10
N ASP A 192 -20.98 2.05 4.73
CA ASP A 192 -21.15 2.55 3.37
C ASP A 192 -20.51 1.57 2.37
N ARG A 193 -21.33 0.96 1.51
CA ARG A 193 -20.86 0.13 0.41
C ARG A 193 -20.58 1.02 -0.79
N ILE A 194 -19.31 1.19 -1.12
CA ILE A 194 -18.87 1.96 -2.27
C ILE A 194 -19.19 1.18 -3.56
N LEU A 195 -20.08 1.74 -4.36
CA LEU A 195 -20.52 1.18 -5.63
C LEU A 195 -19.68 1.71 -6.80
N GLU A 196 -19.36 3.01 -6.80
CA GLU A 196 -18.60 3.67 -7.85
C GLU A 196 -17.68 4.77 -7.30
N VAL A 197 -16.52 4.95 -7.92
CA VAL A 197 -15.61 6.08 -7.70
C VAL A 197 -15.31 6.71 -9.07
N ASN A 198 -15.62 8.01 -9.22
CA ASN A 198 -15.47 8.75 -10.49
C ASN A 198 -16.18 8.08 -11.68
N GLY A 199 -17.31 7.41 -11.44
CA GLY A 199 -18.08 6.66 -12.44
C GLY A 199 -17.49 5.29 -12.80
N HIS A 200 -16.39 4.87 -12.15
CA HIS A 200 -15.86 3.52 -12.26
C HIS A 200 -16.45 2.63 -11.16
N ARG A 201 -17.06 1.52 -11.56
CA ARG A 201 -17.61 0.52 -10.62
C ARG A 201 -16.51 -0.14 -9.80
N THR A 202 -16.78 -0.28 -8.51
CA THR A 202 -15.86 -0.90 -7.54
C THR A 202 -16.40 -2.26 -7.09
N ARG A 203 -15.55 -3.29 -7.15
CA ARG A 203 -15.88 -4.66 -6.68
C ARG A 203 -15.04 -5.09 -5.49
N ALA A 204 -13.90 -4.43 -5.31
CA ALA A 204 -13.02 -4.60 -4.16
C ALA A 204 -12.64 -3.24 -3.56
N PHE A 205 -12.32 -3.23 -2.26
CA PHE A 205 -11.81 -2.02 -1.60
C PHE A 205 -10.52 -1.49 -2.25
N THR A 206 -9.71 -2.37 -2.82
CA THR A 206 -8.51 -1.97 -3.59
C THR A 206 -8.84 -1.18 -4.85
N ASP A 207 -10.00 -1.40 -5.47
CA ASP A 207 -10.43 -0.58 -6.62
C ASP A 207 -10.71 0.85 -6.14
N VAL A 208 -11.36 1.01 -4.99
CA VAL A 208 -11.65 2.32 -4.37
C VAL A 208 -10.36 3.10 -4.10
N THR A 209 -9.43 2.51 -3.35
CA THR A 209 -8.18 3.20 -2.97
C THR A 209 -7.30 3.50 -4.19
N THR A 210 -7.32 2.61 -5.19
CA THR A 210 -6.62 2.84 -6.47
C THR A 210 -7.22 4.03 -7.22
N GLU A 211 -8.55 4.09 -7.38
CA GLU A 211 -9.21 5.20 -8.10
C GLU A 211 -9.00 6.55 -7.39
N ILE A 212 -9.01 6.56 -6.06
CA ILE A 212 -8.70 7.77 -5.26
C ILE A 212 -7.24 8.17 -5.46
N ALA A 213 -6.29 7.25 -5.29
CA ALA A 213 -4.87 7.51 -5.47
C ALA A 213 -4.55 8.00 -6.90
N MET A 214 -5.34 7.56 -7.88
CA MET A 214 -5.22 7.91 -9.29
C MET A 214 -6.07 9.13 -9.69
N SER A 215 -6.77 9.80 -8.78
CA SER A 215 -7.43 11.08 -9.07
C SER A 215 -6.41 12.22 -9.27
N GLY A 216 -6.81 13.34 -9.86
CA GLY A 216 -5.97 14.54 -9.95
C GLY A 216 -5.89 15.27 -8.61
N ARG A 217 -4.74 15.88 -8.29
CA ARG A 217 -4.49 16.56 -6.99
C ARG A 217 -5.49 17.67 -6.64
N HIS A 218 -6.16 18.24 -7.65
CA HIS A 218 -7.16 19.30 -7.48
C HIS A 218 -8.57 18.85 -7.83
N ASP A 219 -8.75 17.59 -8.21
CA ASP A 219 -10.04 17.07 -8.62
C ASP A 219 -10.85 16.67 -7.38
N THR A 220 -12.13 17.00 -7.40
CA THR A 220 -13.08 16.39 -6.48
C THR A 220 -13.38 14.97 -6.95
N VAL A 221 -13.28 14.02 -6.03
CA VAL A 221 -13.66 12.63 -6.26
C VAL A 221 -15.16 12.50 -6.00
N ARG A 222 -15.88 11.86 -6.93
CA ARG A 222 -17.29 11.50 -6.76
C ARG A 222 -17.42 10.06 -6.33
N ILE A 223 -18.08 9.80 -5.22
CA ILE A 223 -18.26 8.47 -4.66
C ILE A 223 -19.74 8.15 -4.59
N LEU A 224 -20.15 7.06 -5.21
CA LEU A 224 -21.50 6.52 -5.07
C LEU A 224 -21.46 5.43 -4.01
N VAL A 225 -22.24 5.57 -2.94
CA VAL A 225 -22.36 4.57 -1.88
C VAL A 225 -23.80 4.08 -1.77
N ASP A 226 -23.96 2.84 -1.32
CA ASP A 226 -25.20 2.31 -0.79
C ASP A 226 -25.09 2.26 0.73
N ARG A 227 -25.86 3.12 1.41
CA ARG A 227 -25.87 3.24 2.86
C ARG A 227 -27.05 2.47 3.45
N PRO A 228 -26.82 1.56 4.40
CA PRO A 228 -27.90 0.83 5.06
C PRO A 228 -29.00 1.78 5.59
N GLY A 229 -30.26 1.51 5.25
CA GLY A 229 -31.41 2.32 5.67
C GLY A 229 -31.66 3.61 4.88
N GLU A 230 -30.64 4.19 4.23
CA GLU A 230 -30.75 5.46 3.48
C GLU A 230 -30.68 5.27 1.95
N GLY A 231 -30.25 4.09 1.49
CA GLY A 231 -30.13 3.73 0.08
C GLY A 231 -28.92 4.37 -0.60
N THR A 232 -29.03 4.61 -1.91
CA THR A 232 -27.91 5.12 -2.70
C THR A 232 -27.71 6.63 -2.53
N ILE A 233 -26.49 7.04 -2.16
CA ILE A 233 -26.10 8.43 -1.95
C ILE A 233 -24.82 8.71 -2.76
N GLN A 234 -24.76 9.87 -3.41
CA GLN A 234 -23.56 10.31 -4.10
C GLN A 234 -22.87 11.41 -3.29
N PHE A 235 -21.60 11.24 -2.98
CA PHE A 235 -20.77 12.23 -2.29
C PHE A 235 -19.75 12.86 -3.23
N GLN A 236 -19.38 14.11 -2.97
CA GLN A 236 -18.15 14.71 -3.48
C GLN A 236 -17.18 14.99 -2.35
N VAL A 237 -15.90 14.74 -2.59
CA VAL A 237 -14.85 14.92 -1.60
C VAL A 237 -13.53 15.24 -2.27
N LYS A 238 -12.74 16.13 -1.66
CA LYS A 238 -11.42 16.50 -2.17
C LYS A 238 -10.36 15.65 -1.45
N PRO A 239 -9.62 14.78 -2.15
CA PRO A 239 -8.65 13.91 -1.50
C PRO A 239 -7.40 14.68 -1.07
N GLU A 240 -6.74 14.17 -0.04
CA GLU A 240 -5.50 14.73 0.50
C GLU A 240 -4.35 13.76 0.34
N ARG A 241 -3.12 14.29 0.33
CA ARG A 241 -1.93 13.46 0.19
C ARG A 241 -1.59 12.84 1.54
N ASP A 242 -1.68 11.52 1.62
CA ASP A 242 -1.22 10.78 2.78
C ASP A 242 0.31 10.91 2.91
N LYS A 243 0.78 11.26 4.11
CA LYS A 243 2.19 11.56 4.36
C LYS A 243 3.05 10.30 4.41
N SER A 244 2.45 9.15 4.73
CA SER A 244 3.16 7.87 4.89
C SER A 244 3.41 7.19 3.55
N THR A 245 2.41 7.21 2.67
CA THR A 245 2.41 6.53 1.36
C THR A 245 2.73 7.47 0.21
N GLY A 246 2.43 8.76 0.37
CA GLY A 246 2.60 9.79 -0.66
C GLY A 246 1.52 9.80 -1.74
N PHE A 247 0.49 8.95 -1.64
CA PHE A 247 -0.67 8.90 -2.54
C PHE A 247 -1.82 9.79 -2.03
N LEU A 248 -2.79 10.05 -2.91
CA LEU A 248 -4.05 10.67 -2.52
C LEU A 248 -4.92 9.65 -1.78
N ASP A 249 -5.53 10.07 -0.67
CA ASP A 249 -6.41 9.25 0.16
C ASP A 249 -7.56 10.09 0.74
N LEU A 250 -8.59 9.40 1.21
CA LEU A 250 -9.73 9.96 1.93
C LEU A 250 -9.74 9.60 3.41
N GLY A 251 -8.85 8.74 3.89
CA GLY A 251 -8.84 8.26 5.26
C GLY A 251 -9.98 7.27 5.54
N ILE A 252 -10.28 6.41 4.57
CA ILE A 252 -11.25 5.30 4.73
C ILE A 252 -10.51 3.98 4.84
N PHE A 253 -10.97 3.10 5.71
CA PHE A 253 -10.40 1.77 5.90
C PHE A 253 -11.41 0.68 5.57
N ALA A 254 -10.92 -0.44 5.05
CA ALA A 254 -11.75 -1.59 4.70
C ALA A 254 -12.36 -2.23 5.94
N ALA A 255 -13.57 -2.78 5.79
CA ALA A 255 -14.21 -3.63 6.78
C ALA A 255 -13.29 -4.77 7.25
N GLN A 256 -13.29 -5.01 8.56
CA GLN A 256 -12.63 -6.14 9.20
C GLN A 256 -13.66 -7.19 9.60
N ALA A 257 -13.28 -8.46 9.52
CA ALA A 257 -14.07 -9.55 10.04
C ALA A 257 -14.01 -9.55 11.58
N PRO A 258 -15.02 -10.10 12.29
CA PRO A 258 -15.00 -10.19 13.75
C PRO A 258 -13.95 -11.18 14.29
N ARG A 259 -13.23 -11.88 13.41
CA ARG A 259 -12.19 -12.84 13.78
C ARG A 259 -10.89 -12.13 14.14
N VAL A 260 -10.33 -12.47 15.29
CA VAL A 260 -9.02 -12.00 15.76
C VAL A 260 -7.91 -12.70 14.98
N ILE A 261 -6.86 -11.98 14.61
CA ILE A 261 -5.71 -12.56 13.94
C ILE A 261 -5.10 -13.71 14.76
N ASN A 262 -4.61 -14.74 14.07
CA ASN A 262 -3.94 -15.89 14.68
C ASN A 262 -2.51 -16.04 14.14
N PRO A 263 -1.52 -15.40 14.78
CA PRO A 263 -0.13 -15.50 14.36
C PRO A 263 0.40 -16.94 14.45
N ARG A 264 1.22 -17.32 13.48
CA ARG A 264 1.77 -18.69 13.40
C ARG A 264 3.00 -18.90 14.28
N SER A 265 3.80 -17.85 14.50
CA SER A 265 5.04 -17.91 15.27
C SER A 265 4.85 -17.39 16.70
N GLN A 266 5.60 -17.93 17.66
CA GLN A 266 5.53 -17.51 19.06
C GLN A 266 5.92 -16.03 19.28
N PRO A 267 7.00 -15.49 18.67
CA PRO A 267 7.34 -14.07 18.80
C PRO A 267 6.25 -13.13 18.26
N ASP A 268 5.57 -13.52 17.18
CA ASP A 268 4.48 -12.72 16.62
C ASP A 268 3.26 -12.74 17.57
N ARG A 269 2.94 -13.89 18.19
CA ARG A 269 1.87 -13.98 19.19
C ARG A 269 2.12 -13.05 20.37
N GLU A 270 3.31 -13.09 20.96
CA GLU A 270 3.68 -12.22 22.08
C GLU A 270 3.63 -10.73 21.71
N SER A 271 3.92 -10.39 20.45
CA SER A 271 3.84 -9.02 19.96
C SER A 271 2.38 -8.58 19.80
N VAL A 272 1.52 -9.45 19.26
CA VAL A 272 0.08 -9.18 19.12
C VAL A 272 -0.62 -9.10 20.49
N GLU A 273 -0.29 -9.97 21.44
CA GLU A 273 -0.84 -9.92 22.80
C GLU A 273 -0.45 -8.63 23.52
N ARG A 274 0.81 -8.18 23.38
CA ARG A 274 1.25 -6.88 23.90
C ARG A 274 0.52 -5.73 23.22
N PHE A 275 0.36 -5.79 21.90
CA PHE A 275 -0.39 -4.79 21.14
C PHE A 275 -1.86 -4.71 21.59
N ALA A 276 -2.53 -5.86 21.81
CA ALA A 276 -3.89 -5.91 22.33
C ALA A 276 -4.00 -5.32 23.75
N SER A 277 -3.06 -5.67 24.64
CA SER A 277 -3.02 -5.17 26.01
C SER A 277 -2.92 -3.65 26.08
N LEU A 278 -2.06 -3.03 25.26
CA LEU A 278 -1.92 -1.56 25.18
C LEU A 278 -3.19 -0.85 24.67
N ARG A 279 -4.14 -1.59 24.12
CA ARG A 279 -5.42 -1.11 23.58
C ARG A 279 -6.61 -1.45 24.47
N GLY A 280 -6.35 -1.87 25.71
CA GLY A 280 -7.39 -2.27 26.66
C GLY A 280 -8.04 -3.62 26.35
N LEU A 281 -7.42 -4.43 25.48
CA LEU A 281 -7.91 -5.75 25.06
C LEU A 281 -6.97 -6.87 25.57
N SER A 282 -6.48 -6.73 26.81
CA SER A 282 -5.61 -7.73 27.44
C SER A 282 -6.34 -9.07 27.59
N GLY A 283 -5.70 -10.17 27.21
CA GLY A 283 -6.31 -11.50 27.26
C GLY A 283 -7.21 -11.85 26.06
N MET A 284 -7.25 -11.01 25.02
CA MET A 284 -7.98 -11.27 23.78
C MET A 284 -7.56 -12.61 23.14
N PRO A 285 -8.50 -13.52 22.83
CA PRO A 285 -8.16 -14.82 22.27
C PRO A 285 -7.75 -14.72 20.79
N LEU A 286 -6.48 -14.98 20.51
CA LEU A 286 -5.96 -15.05 19.13
C LEU A 286 -6.68 -16.13 18.33
N GLY A 287 -7.20 -15.79 17.15
CA GLY A 287 -8.05 -16.67 16.34
C GLY A 287 -9.52 -16.79 16.80
N GLY A 288 -9.87 -16.21 17.94
CA GLY A 288 -11.26 -16.12 18.42
C GLY A 288 -12.12 -15.21 17.54
N VAL A 289 -13.43 -15.19 17.80
CA VAL A 289 -14.40 -14.37 17.05
C VAL A 289 -15.16 -13.49 18.03
N LEU A 290 -15.14 -12.18 17.84
CA LEU A 290 -15.99 -11.24 18.58
C LEU A 290 -17.45 -11.56 18.27
N ILE A 291 -18.24 -11.85 19.30
CA ILE A 291 -19.63 -12.27 19.15
C ILE A 291 -20.62 -11.33 19.83
N GLU A 292 -20.23 -10.70 20.94
CA GLU A 292 -21.14 -9.84 21.72
C GLU A 292 -20.39 -8.68 22.38
N ILE A 293 -21.08 -7.55 22.55
CA ILE A 293 -20.66 -6.41 23.37
C ILE A 293 -21.81 -6.07 24.32
N ASP A 294 -21.56 -6.05 25.62
CA ASP A 294 -22.58 -5.87 26.67
C ASP A 294 -23.82 -6.79 26.50
N GLY A 295 -23.56 -8.04 26.09
CA GLY A 295 -24.59 -9.05 25.83
C GLY A 295 -25.39 -8.84 24.54
N ASN A 296 -25.08 -7.80 23.75
CA ASN A 296 -25.69 -7.57 22.45
C ASN A 296 -24.84 -8.24 21.35
N PRO A 297 -25.43 -9.09 20.49
CA PRO A 297 -24.70 -9.70 19.39
C PRO A 297 -24.09 -8.67 18.45
N VAL A 298 -22.83 -8.86 18.08
CA VAL A 298 -22.12 -8.04 17.10
C VAL A 298 -21.47 -8.92 16.05
N THR A 299 -21.34 -8.36 14.85
CA THR A 299 -20.68 -9.04 13.72
C THR A 299 -19.49 -8.24 13.20
N ARG A 300 -19.18 -7.11 13.81
CA ARG A 300 -18.17 -6.17 13.32
C ARG A 300 -17.28 -5.66 14.46
N PRO A 301 -15.96 -5.55 14.25
CA PRO A 301 -15.04 -5.02 15.27
C PRO A 301 -15.19 -3.53 15.58
N ASP A 302 -15.65 -2.71 14.63
CA ASP A 302 -15.84 -1.27 14.80
C ASP A 302 -16.92 -0.93 15.85
N ALA A 303 -17.84 -1.88 16.13
CA ALA A 303 -18.78 -1.79 17.25
C ALA A 303 -18.10 -1.60 18.63
N LEU A 304 -16.83 -1.99 18.78
CA LEU A 304 -16.07 -1.71 20.01
C LEU A 304 -15.84 -0.20 20.22
N ALA A 305 -15.63 0.56 19.14
CA ALA A 305 -15.47 2.01 19.22
C ALA A 305 -16.82 2.68 19.55
N GLU A 306 -17.91 2.23 18.90
CA GLU A 306 -19.27 2.69 19.21
C GLU A 306 -19.63 2.44 20.69
N ALA A 307 -19.29 1.26 21.21
CA ALA A 307 -19.50 0.93 22.62
C ALA A 307 -18.62 1.77 23.56
N ALA A 308 -17.35 2.00 23.20
CA ALA A 308 -16.47 2.88 23.97
C ALA A 308 -17.06 4.29 24.07
N GLU A 309 -17.58 4.85 22.97
CA GLU A 309 -18.22 6.16 22.96
C GLU A 309 -19.51 6.16 23.80
N ALA A 310 -20.38 5.17 23.61
CA ALA A 310 -21.67 5.06 24.32
C ALA A 310 -21.54 4.80 25.83
N SER A 311 -20.45 4.16 26.25
CA SER A 311 -20.18 3.84 27.66
C SER A 311 -20.01 5.08 28.57
N ASN A 312 -19.75 6.25 27.98
CA ASN A 312 -19.44 7.49 28.69
C ASN A 312 -18.34 7.34 29.76
N GLY A 313 -17.36 6.45 29.51
CA GLY A 313 -16.22 6.21 30.39
C GLY A 313 -16.39 5.05 31.37
N GLY A 314 -17.57 4.43 31.43
CA GLY A 314 -17.77 3.18 32.16
C GLY A 314 -17.07 1.99 31.47
N PRO A 315 -16.64 0.97 32.23
CA PRO A 315 -16.20 -0.28 31.63
C PRO A 315 -17.37 -0.96 30.93
N PHE A 316 -17.09 -1.63 29.80
CA PHE A 316 -18.04 -2.46 29.07
C PHE A 316 -17.42 -3.83 28.79
N THR A 317 -18.24 -4.81 28.39
CA THR A 317 -17.79 -6.18 28.17
C THR A 317 -17.75 -6.53 26.69
N ALA A 318 -16.71 -7.25 26.27
CA ALA A 318 -16.58 -7.79 24.92
C ALA A 318 -16.34 -9.31 24.99
N SER A 319 -17.23 -10.10 24.39
CA SER A 319 -17.17 -11.56 24.41
C SER A 319 -16.69 -12.13 23.09
N PHE A 320 -15.80 -13.12 23.19
CA PHE A 320 -15.16 -13.79 22.07
C PHE A 320 -15.39 -15.30 22.12
N ALA A 321 -15.87 -15.88 21.03
CA ALA A 321 -15.96 -17.32 20.85
C ALA A 321 -14.62 -17.91 20.40
N GLN A 322 -14.17 -18.98 21.05
CA GLN A 322 -12.99 -19.76 20.69
C GLN A 322 -13.37 -20.95 19.78
N ALA A 323 -12.35 -21.60 19.21
CA ALA A 323 -12.53 -22.74 18.30
C ALA A 323 -13.13 -23.99 18.97
N ASP A 324 -12.95 -24.13 20.28
CA ASP A 324 -13.49 -25.21 21.11
C ASP A 324 -14.88 -24.87 21.71
N ALA A 325 -15.51 -23.80 21.21
CA ALA A 325 -16.77 -23.23 21.70
C ALA A 325 -16.72 -22.63 23.12
N ALA A 326 -15.53 -22.48 23.73
CA ALA A 326 -15.39 -21.67 24.92
C ALA A 326 -15.63 -20.18 24.60
N THR A 327 -16.19 -19.44 25.55
CA THR A 327 -16.38 -17.99 25.43
C THR A 327 -15.47 -17.29 26.44
N ILE A 328 -14.70 -16.31 25.96
CA ILE A 328 -13.87 -15.45 26.79
C ILE A 328 -14.47 -14.05 26.75
N THR A 329 -14.81 -13.52 27.92
CA THR A 329 -15.32 -12.16 28.08
C THR A 329 -14.22 -11.28 28.67
N LEU A 330 -13.94 -10.18 27.98
CA LEU A 330 -13.01 -9.15 28.41
C LEU A 330 -13.79 -7.97 28.96
N GLU A 331 -13.30 -7.40 30.07
CA GLU A 331 -13.73 -6.08 30.52
C GLU A 331 -12.83 -5.03 29.84
N VAL A 332 -13.46 -4.11 29.13
CA VAL A 332 -12.79 -3.08 28.33
C VAL A 332 -13.02 -1.73 28.99
N GLN A 333 -11.92 -1.07 29.37
CA GLN A 333 -11.96 0.27 29.95
C GLN A 333 -11.66 1.31 28.86
N PRO A 334 -12.64 2.12 28.44
CA PRO A 334 -12.42 3.21 27.51
C PRO A 334 -11.59 4.33 28.15
N VAL A 335 -10.94 5.13 27.30
CA VAL A 335 -10.21 6.34 27.68
C VAL A 335 -10.84 7.55 27.04
N ARG A 336 -10.72 8.70 27.69
CA ARG A 336 -11.26 9.94 27.15
C ARG A 336 -10.47 10.37 25.91
N ALA A 337 -11.16 10.71 24.83
CA ALA A 337 -10.57 11.20 23.59
C ALA A 337 -9.75 12.48 23.81
N LEU A 338 -8.87 12.80 22.85
CA LEU A 338 -8.07 14.03 22.86
C LEU A 338 -8.64 15.10 21.94
N GLN A 339 -8.29 16.36 22.20
CA GLN A 339 -8.55 17.42 21.23
C GLN A 339 -7.66 17.22 20.01
N ARG A 340 -8.16 17.67 18.87
CA ARG A 340 -7.45 17.59 17.60
C ARG A 340 -7.37 18.96 16.98
N GLY A 341 -6.25 19.24 16.34
CA GLY A 341 -6.02 20.51 15.68
C GLY A 341 -4.95 20.41 14.62
N LEU A 342 -4.63 21.55 14.03
CA LEU A 342 -3.72 21.68 12.92
C LEU A 342 -2.52 22.54 13.32
N ILE A 343 -1.30 22.09 13.01
CA ILE A 343 -0.08 22.90 13.11
C ILE A 343 0.45 23.23 11.72
N ALA A 344 1.01 24.43 11.56
CA ALA A 344 1.69 24.79 10.32
C ALA A 344 2.96 23.96 10.13
N ALA A 345 3.11 23.36 8.95
CA ALA A 345 4.24 22.54 8.53
C ALA A 345 4.67 22.96 7.11
N GLY A 346 5.47 24.02 7.01
CA GLY A 346 5.75 24.68 5.74
C GLY A 346 4.49 25.37 5.18
N ASP A 347 4.18 25.15 3.91
CA ASP A 347 2.99 25.69 3.23
C ASP A 347 1.71 24.85 3.48
N GLN A 348 1.76 23.87 4.39
CA GLN A 348 0.65 22.95 4.67
C GLN A 348 0.36 22.88 6.16
N PHE A 349 -0.79 22.29 6.51
CA PHE A 349 -1.15 21.97 7.89
C PHE A 349 -0.94 20.48 8.20
N ALA A 350 -0.67 20.16 9.46
CA ALA A 350 -0.55 18.79 9.96
C ALA A 350 -1.51 18.59 11.13
N GLY A 351 -2.32 17.53 11.07
CA GLY A 351 -3.16 17.08 12.18
C GLY A 351 -2.32 16.67 13.39
N VAL A 352 -2.72 17.12 14.57
CA VAL A 352 -2.10 16.78 15.85
C VAL A 352 -3.19 16.50 16.90
N GLU A 353 -2.90 15.55 17.79
CA GLU A 353 -3.68 15.34 19.01
C GLU A 353 -3.04 16.09 20.17
N HIS A 354 -3.86 16.69 21.03
CA HIS A 354 -3.40 17.47 22.17
C HIS A 354 -4.46 17.58 23.28
N VAL A 355 -4.06 18.10 24.43
CA VAL A 355 -4.98 18.60 25.46
C VAL A 355 -4.63 20.06 25.74
N LEU A 356 -5.47 20.98 25.26
CA LEU A 356 -5.28 22.43 25.39
C LEU A 356 -3.91 22.94 24.92
N GLY A 357 -3.28 22.24 23.96
CA GLY A 357 -1.94 22.51 23.45
C GLY A 357 -0.82 21.65 24.05
N LEU A 358 -1.10 20.88 25.10
CA LEU A 358 -0.19 19.86 25.65
C LEU A 358 -0.10 18.70 24.66
N ARG A 359 1.13 18.33 24.29
CA ARG A 359 1.39 17.33 23.25
C ARG A 359 2.30 16.23 23.80
N PRO A 360 1.98 14.95 23.52
CA PRO A 360 2.79 13.84 24.00
C PRO A 360 4.13 13.80 23.29
N LEU A 361 5.14 13.27 23.99
CA LEU A 361 6.48 13.10 23.45
C LEU A 361 6.58 11.85 22.58
N LEU A 362 7.54 11.86 21.66
CA LEU A 362 7.94 10.66 20.94
C LEU A 362 8.53 9.63 21.91
N ARG A 363 8.10 8.38 21.78
CA ARG A 363 8.72 7.23 22.44
C ARG A 363 8.87 6.05 21.47
N VAL A 364 9.68 5.08 21.86
CA VAL A 364 9.73 3.78 21.20
C VAL A 364 8.52 2.95 21.63
N ASP A 365 7.77 2.42 20.67
CA ASP A 365 6.61 1.58 20.92
C ASP A 365 6.98 0.40 21.84
N PRO A 366 6.37 0.30 23.03
CA PRO A 366 6.70 -0.73 24.01
C PRO A 366 6.26 -2.14 23.58
N SER A 367 5.37 -2.28 22.59
CA SER A 367 4.99 -3.58 22.01
C SER A 367 6.04 -4.12 21.04
N SER A 368 7.00 -3.30 20.61
CA SER A 368 8.08 -3.72 19.70
C SER A 368 8.84 -4.93 20.26
N ALA A 369 9.13 -5.91 19.42
CA ALA A 369 10.09 -6.95 19.76
C ALA A 369 11.51 -6.34 19.84
N PRO A 370 12.39 -6.81 20.73
CA PRO A 370 13.76 -6.28 20.82
C PRO A 370 14.53 -6.30 19.50
N ALA A 371 14.27 -7.29 18.62
CA ALA A 371 14.88 -7.38 17.30
C ALA A 371 14.41 -6.29 16.31
N GLN A 372 13.27 -5.64 16.57
CA GLN A 372 12.72 -4.57 15.72
C GLN A 372 13.25 -3.18 16.10
N VAL A 373 14.00 -3.09 17.21
CA VAL A 373 14.57 -1.85 17.72
C VAL A 373 16.08 -1.87 17.52
N GLN A 374 16.62 -0.85 16.87
CA GLN A 374 18.02 -0.81 16.44
C GLN A 374 18.82 0.26 17.19
N GLN A 375 20.13 0.28 16.97
CA GLN A 375 21.02 1.38 17.38
C GLN A 375 21.03 1.66 18.90
N GLY A 376 20.82 0.62 19.71
CA GLY A 376 20.88 0.70 21.19
C GLY A 376 19.60 1.23 21.85
N LEU A 377 18.58 1.58 21.07
CA LEU A 377 17.25 1.88 21.56
C LEU A 377 16.57 0.62 22.13
N LYS A 378 15.59 0.82 23.02
CA LYS A 378 14.78 -0.24 23.64
C LYS A 378 13.30 0.15 23.62
N PRO A 379 12.39 -0.84 23.60
CA PRO A 379 10.95 -0.58 23.76
C PRO A 379 10.68 0.24 25.03
N GLY A 380 9.89 1.32 24.90
CA GLY A 380 9.55 2.23 25.99
C GLY A 380 10.46 3.44 26.19
N ASP A 381 11.61 3.52 25.51
CA ASP A 381 12.49 4.69 25.59
C ASP A 381 11.74 5.98 25.14
N VAL A 382 11.82 7.06 25.93
CA VAL A 382 11.20 8.35 25.60
C VAL A 382 12.25 9.31 25.07
N PHE A 383 12.02 9.97 23.94
CA PHE A 383 13.01 10.89 23.37
C PHE A 383 13.00 12.23 24.13
N VAL A 384 14.18 12.61 24.61
CA VAL A 384 14.47 13.87 25.30
C VAL A 384 15.15 14.86 24.37
N ARG A 385 15.96 14.39 23.42
CA ARG A 385 16.57 15.26 22.41
C ARG A 385 16.79 14.49 21.10
N ILE A 386 16.50 15.12 19.98
CA ILE A 386 16.87 14.65 18.64
C ILE A 386 17.50 15.81 17.90
N ALA A 387 18.80 15.73 17.63
CA ALA A 387 19.59 16.87 17.14
C ALA A 387 19.38 18.11 18.05
N ASP A 388 18.82 19.19 17.51
CA ASP A 388 18.53 20.43 18.24
C ASP A 388 17.12 20.49 18.85
N ALA A 389 16.27 19.48 18.60
CA ALA A 389 14.91 19.44 19.11
C ALA A 389 14.88 18.82 20.51
N GLU A 390 14.63 19.63 21.53
CA GLU A 390 14.39 19.19 22.90
C GLU A 390 12.94 18.71 23.10
N TYR A 391 12.79 17.57 23.77
CA TYR A 391 11.53 16.90 24.08
C TYR A 391 10.59 16.90 22.88
N PRO A 392 10.99 16.27 21.76
CA PRO A 392 10.23 16.33 20.53
C PRO A 392 8.87 15.66 20.72
N ALA A 393 7.81 16.41 20.42
CA ALA A 393 6.47 15.86 20.33
C ALA A 393 6.41 14.76 19.26
N TYR A 394 5.54 13.77 19.48
CA TYR A 394 5.36 12.64 18.57
C TYR A 394 5.22 13.07 17.10
N ASP A 395 4.26 13.94 16.81
CA ASP A 395 3.95 14.40 15.45
C ASP A 395 5.07 15.26 14.84
N ALA A 396 5.82 16.01 15.65
CA ALA A 396 6.96 16.79 15.18
C ALA A 396 8.14 15.88 14.81
N ALA A 397 8.36 14.81 15.57
CA ALA A 397 9.44 13.86 15.31
C ALA A 397 9.24 13.11 13.98
N LEU A 398 7.99 12.86 13.58
CA LEU A 398 7.64 12.24 12.29
C LEU A 398 8.07 13.10 11.09
N VAL A 399 8.28 14.41 11.27
CA VAL A 399 8.80 15.32 10.24
C VAL A 399 10.30 15.53 10.39
N LEU A 400 10.78 15.65 11.64
CA LEU A 400 12.18 15.92 11.96
C LEU A 400 13.12 14.79 11.52
N ILE A 401 12.82 13.55 11.89
CA ILE A 401 13.73 12.42 11.64
C ILE A 401 13.95 12.22 10.13
N PRO A 402 12.92 12.23 9.27
CA PRO A 402 13.14 12.13 7.82
C PRO A 402 13.95 13.27 7.22
N ALA A 403 13.88 14.49 7.78
CA ALA A 403 14.66 15.64 7.31
C ALA A 403 16.17 15.49 7.57
N LEU A 404 16.56 14.64 8.53
CA LEU A 404 17.95 14.38 8.92
C LEU A 404 18.57 13.18 8.15
N LYS A 405 17.94 12.78 7.04
CA LYS A 405 18.31 11.59 6.24
C LYS A 405 19.81 11.54 5.89
N GLY A 406 20.45 10.45 6.28
CA GLY A 406 21.87 10.18 6.01
C GLY A 406 22.85 10.87 6.96
N GLN A 407 22.36 11.54 8.00
CA GLN A 407 23.20 12.18 9.02
C GLN A 407 23.36 11.25 10.23
N ASP A 408 24.54 11.33 10.85
CA ASP A 408 24.78 10.78 12.18
C ASP A 408 24.40 11.85 13.19
N ILE A 409 23.49 11.51 14.09
CA ILE A 409 22.97 12.43 15.10
C ILE A 409 23.10 11.79 16.49
N GLU A 410 23.27 12.62 17.50
CA GLU A 410 23.10 12.18 18.88
C GLU A 410 21.64 12.37 19.28
N VAL A 411 21.07 11.31 19.86
CA VAL A 411 19.77 11.36 20.52
C VAL A 411 19.96 11.19 22.01
N GLU A 412 19.17 11.92 22.80
CA GLU A 412 19.03 11.67 24.22
C GLU A 412 17.67 11.04 24.48
N ILE A 413 17.66 10.01 25.30
CA ILE A 413 16.46 9.29 25.70
C ILE A 413 16.35 9.25 27.23
N LEU A 414 15.12 9.07 27.71
CA LEU A 414 14.81 8.70 29.07
C LEU A 414 14.51 7.21 29.09
N ARG A 415 15.30 6.45 29.84
CA ARG A 415 15.11 5.01 30.09
C ARG A 415 15.10 4.79 31.59
N ASP A 416 13.99 4.26 32.12
CA ASP A 416 13.81 4.01 33.56
C ASP A 416 14.08 5.26 34.44
N GLY A 417 13.81 6.45 33.91
CA GLY A 417 14.03 7.73 34.59
C GLY A 417 15.44 8.33 34.44
N GLU A 418 16.40 7.59 33.86
CA GLU A 418 17.76 8.04 33.58
C GLU A 418 17.90 8.58 32.16
N ARG A 419 18.69 9.65 32.00
CA ARG A 419 19.02 10.21 30.68
C ARG A 419 20.22 9.46 30.09
N LEU A 420 20.07 8.95 28.87
CA LEU A 420 21.12 8.27 28.13
C LEU A 420 21.31 8.94 26.77
N THR A 421 22.56 9.18 26.39
CA THR A 421 22.92 9.67 25.05
C THR A 421 23.33 8.48 24.19
N LEU A 422 22.74 8.38 23.00
CA LEU A 422 23.02 7.33 22.03
C LEU A 422 23.36 7.96 20.68
N PRO A 423 24.45 7.54 20.02
CA PRO A 423 24.69 7.88 18.62
C PRO A 423 23.76 7.06 17.74
N VAL A 424 23.04 7.72 16.84
CA VAL A 424 22.18 7.06 15.85
C VAL A 424 22.42 7.62 14.46
N THR A 425 22.48 6.73 13.49
CA THR A 425 22.52 7.07 12.08
C THR A 425 21.10 7.10 11.53
N VAL A 426 20.69 8.23 10.97
CA VAL A 426 19.43 8.32 10.24
C VAL A 426 19.62 7.67 8.87
N SER A 427 18.87 6.59 8.63
CA SER A 427 18.96 5.83 7.39
C SER A 427 18.67 6.70 6.17
N ARG A 428 19.04 6.21 4.98
CA ARG A 428 18.62 6.82 3.71
C ARG A 428 17.09 6.76 3.49
N LYS A 429 16.32 6.11 4.35
CA LYS A 429 14.85 6.15 4.32
C LYS A 429 14.30 7.22 5.28
N GLY A 430 15.16 7.92 6.03
CA GLY A 430 14.72 8.89 7.02
C GLY A 430 14.22 8.23 8.31
N THR A 431 14.83 7.11 8.70
CA THR A 431 14.41 6.32 9.86
C THR A 431 15.62 5.96 10.73
N ILE A 432 15.41 5.85 12.05
CA ILE A 432 16.44 5.42 13.01
C ILE A 432 16.22 3.97 13.53
N GLY A 433 15.23 3.26 13.01
CA GLY A 433 15.06 1.81 13.21
C GLY A 433 14.25 1.43 14.46
N PHE A 434 13.06 1.99 14.61
CA PHE A 434 12.08 1.64 15.65
C PHE A 434 10.66 1.97 15.18
N LEU A 435 9.64 1.42 15.86
CA LEU A 435 8.24 1.81 15.69
C LEU A 435 7.91 2.99 16.63
N PRO A 436 7.44 4.14 16.11
CA PRO A 436 7.16 5.29 16.94
C PRO A 436 5.81 5.17 17.65
N ASP A 437 5.78 5.55 18.91
CA ASP A 437 4.57 5.72 19.72
C ASP A 437 4.68 7.02 20.54
N SER A 438 3.66 7.36 21.33
CA SER A 438 3.64 8.57 22.14
C SER A 438 3.50 8.31 23.65
N THR A 439 3.90 9.27 24.48
CA THR A 439 3.77 9.18 25.95
C THR A 439 2.35 9.37 26.48
N VAL A 440 1.37 9.60 25.60
CA VAL A 440 0.01 10.05 25.96
C VAL A 440 -0.68 9.19 27.03
N ASN A 441 -0.44 7.87 27.00
CA ASN A 441 -1.05 6.88 27.89
C ASN A 441 -0.11 6.41 29.02
N THR A 442 1.11 6.95 29.12
CA THR A 442 2.11 6.43 30.06
C THR A 442 2.77 7.47 30.93
N ASP A 443 2.78 8.73 30.52
CA ASP A 443 3.39 9.81 31.30
C ASP A 443 2.70 11.15 30.98
N ALA A 444 2.69 12.06 31.94
CA ALA A 444 2.15 13.41 31.82
C ALA A 444 3.22 14.45 31.45
N ILE A 445 4.30 13.98 30.81
CA ILE A 445 5.34 14.81 30.23
C ILE A 445 4.91 15.36 28.87
N THR A 446 5.13 16.66 28.66
CA THR A 446 4.69 17.34 27.43
C THR A 446 5.83 18.02 26.70
N ALA A 447 5.70 18.11 25.38
CA ALA A 447 6.49 19.02 24.57
C ALA A 447 6.10 20.47 24.86
N ARG A 448 6.89 21.41 24.32
CA ARG A 448 6.53 22.83 24.38
C ARG A 448 5.24 23.08 23.58
N PRO A 449 4.24 23.76 24.16
CA PRO A 449 3.03 24.11 23.42
C PRO A 449 3.35 25.01 22.23
N VAL A 450 2.62 24.79 21.13
CA VAL A 450 2.73 25.56 19.89
C VAL A 450 1.38 26.18 19.57
N ARG A 451 1.32 27.06 18.56
CA ARG A 451 0.04 27.52 18.04
C ARG A 451 -0.65 26.40 17.30
N ILE A 452 -1.93 26.21 17.58
CA ILE A 452 -2.77 25.17 16.97
C ILE A 452 -4.00 25.87 16.37
N ALA A 453 -4.35 25.49 15.16
CA ALA A 453 -5.56 25.94 14.47
C ALA A 453 -6.65 24.86 14.56
N PRO A 454 -7.93 25.24 14.54
CA PRO A 454 -9.02 24.27 14.43
C PRO A 454 -9.03 23.58 13.05
N PRO A 455 -9.55 22.34 12.96
CA PRO A 455 -9.78 21.68 11.68
C PRO A 455 -10.94 22.36 10.95
N SER A 456 -10.63 23.34 10.08
CA SER A 456 -11.60 24.14 9.32
C SER A 456 -11.03 24.60 7.98
N ASP A 457 -11.89 25.07 7.08
CA ASP A 457 -11.51 25.53 5.73
C ASP A 457 -10.56 26.75 5.74
N ASP A 458 -10.56 27.56 6.81
CA ASP A 458 -9.66 28.71 6.99
C ASP A 458 -8.98 28.68 8.38
N PRO A 459 -7.93 27.85 8.53
CA PRO A 459 -7.31 27.59 9.83
C PRO A 459 -6.40 28.75 10.28
N ALA A 460 -6.87 29.54 11.25
CA ALA A 460 -6.05 30.57 11.92
C ALA A 460 -5.38 30.02 13.20
N PRO A 461 -4.03 29.93 13.27
CA PRO A 461 -3.34 29.39 14.45
C PRO A 461 -3.38 30.37 15.64
N ALA A 462 -3.94 29.91 16.76
CA ALA A 462 -4.01 30.68 18.01
C ALA A 462 -3.01 30.16 19.06
N PRO A 463 -2.54 31.01 20.00
CA PRO A 463 -1.85 30.53 21.20
C PRO A 463 -2.76 29.59 21.98
N THR A 464 -2.21 28.46 22.43
CA THR A 464 -2.96 27.47 23.20
C THR A 464 -2.94 27.79 24.70
N PRO A 465 -3.98 27.44 25.48
CA PRO A 465 -4.00 27.68 26.92
C PRO A 465 -2.82 27.05 27.67
N ALA A 466 -2.29 25.93 27.21
CA ALA A 466 -1.11 25.29 27.78
C ALA A 466 0.16 26.15 27.71
N ALA A 467 0.24 27.12 26.78
CA ALA A 467 1.42 27.97 26.62
C ALA A 467 1.66 28.88 27.84
N ALA A 468 0.60 29.19 28.60
CA ALA A 468 0.70 29.92 29.86
C ALA A 468 1.17 29.04 31.03
N LEU A 469 0.97 27.72 30.94
CA LEU A 469 1.34 26.76 31.98
C LEU A 469 2.78 26.24 31.80
N ILE A 470 3.15 25.91 30.55
CA ILE A 470 4.38 25.19 30.21
C ILE A 470 5.43 26.15 29.62
N GLU A 471 6.38 26.55 30.45
CA GLU A 471 7.52 27.37 30.02
C GLU A 471 8.65 26.56 29.38
N ARG A 472 8.84 25.32 29.82
CA ARG A 472 9.96 24.46 29.39
C ARG A 472 9.42 23.16 28.81
N ALA A 473 9.99 22.71 27.69
CA ALA A 473 9.67 21.40 27.14
C ALA A 473 10.15 20.31 28.11
N GLY A 474 9.38 19.23 28.27
CA GLY A 474 9.70 18.16 29.22
C GLY A 474 9.16 18.38 30.63
N THR A 475 8.41 19.45 30.88
CA THR A 475 7.65 19.60 32.13
C THR A 475 6.64 18.47 32.27
N ARG A 476 6.59 17.86 33.46
CA ARG A 476 5.61 16.82 33.80
C ARG A 476 4.53 17.40 34.69
N ILE A 477 3.27 17.14 34.34
CA ILE A 477 2.11 17.59 35.13
C ILE A 477 1.83 16.53 36.20
N LEU A 478 1.83 16.94 37.47
CA LEU A 478 1.63 16.04 38.61
C LEU A 478 0.21 16.07 39.16
N SER A 479 -0.43 17.24 39.18
CA SER A 479 -1.81 17.38 39.66
C SER A 479 -2.51 18.61 39.09
N ILE A 480 -3.85 18.57 38.99
CA ILE A 480 -4.71 19.71 38.67
C ILE A 480 -5.81 19.78 39.74
N GLY A 481 -5.86 20.88 40.48
CA GLY A 481 -6.58 20.95 41.75
C GLY A 481 -6.08 19.84 42.69
N ASP A 482 -7.03 19.09 43.23
CA ASP A 482 -6.74 17.94 44.10
C ASP A 482 -6.60 16.61 43.34
N GLN A 483 -6.70 16.62 42.01
CA GLN A 483 -6.65 15.41 41.20
C GLN A 483 -5.21 15.09 40.77
N PRO A 484 -4.66 13.91 41.10
CA PRO A 484 -3.36 13.48 40.60
C PRO A 484 -3.44 13.19 39.10
N ILE A 485 -2.34 13.44 38.39
CA ILE A 485 -2.20 13.21 36.95
C ILE A 485 -1.05 12.21 36.75
N GLY A 486 -1.36 11.05 36.17
CA GLY A 486 -0.36 10.06 35.77
C GLY A 486 -0.01 10.17 34.28
N THR A 487 -0.99 10.53 33.46
CA THR A 487 -0.88 10.59 32.00
C THR A 487 -1.54 11.84 31.45
N LEU A 488 -1.23 12.21 30.20
CA LEU A 488 -1.93 13.32 29.55
C LEU A 488 -3.44 13.07 29.36
N ARG A 489 -3.89 11.80 29.34
CA ARG A 489 -5.31 11.42 29.26
C ARG A 489 -6.10 11.72 30.53
N ASP A 490 -5.43 11.87 31.67
CA ASP A 490 -6.10 12.18 32.95
C ASP A 490 -6.52 13.65 33.04
N ILE A 491 -5.83 14.53 32.30
CA ILE A 491 -5.97 15.98 32.39
C ILE A 491 -7.41 16.44 32.09
N PRO A 492 -8.06 16.00 30.99
CA PRO A 492 -9.45 16.37 30.75
C PRO A 492 -10.41 16.01 31.89
N GLY A 493 -10.24 14.83 32.49
CA GLY A 493 -11.06 14.37 33.61
C GLY A 493 -10.82 15.20 34.87
N ALA A 494 -9.56 15.55 35.15
CA ALA A 494 -9.20 16.40 36.26
C ALA A 494 -9.75 17.83 36.13
N ILE A 495 -9.70 18.41 34.92
CA ILE A 495 -10.31 19.72 34.63
C ILE A 495 -11.82 19.64 34.80
N ALA A 496 -12.47 18.59 34.30
CA ALA A 496 -13.90 18.41 34.47
C ALA A 496 -14.28 18.39 35.96
N ARG A 497 -13.63 17.55 36.77
CA ARG A 497 -13.88 17.48 38.22
C ARG A 497 -13.62 18.79 38.94
N ALA A 498 -12.52 19.48 38.61
CA ALA A 498 -12.17 20.76 39.22
C ALA A 498 -13.16 21.89 38.86
N THR A 499 -14.03 21.68 37.86
CA THR A 499 -15.01 22.66 37.40
C THR A 499 -16.47 22.24 37.62
N ASP A 500 -16.72 21.01 38.10
CA ASP A 500 -18.06 20.42 38.20
C ASP A 500 -19.01 21.26 39.05
N ASP A 501 -18.57 21.78 40.20
CA ASP A 501 -19.41 22.60 41.08
C ASP A 501 -19.97 23.85 40.38
N ALA A 502 -19.15 24.50 39.55
CA ALA A 502 -19.57 25.67 38.80
C ALA A 502 -20.62 25.32 37.74
N PHE A 503 -20.44 24.21 37.02
CA PHE A 503 -21.41 23.72 36.03
C PHE A 503 -22.70 23.21 36.69
N ALA A 504 -22.62 22.56 37.85
CA ALA A 504 -23.77 22.08 38.60
C ALA A 504 -24.62 23.23 39.18
N SER A 505 -23.98 24.34 39.57
CA SER A 505 -24.68 25.52 40.11
C SER A 505 -25.50 26.31 39.08
N GLY A 506 -25.32 26.03 37.78
CA GLY A 506 -25.95 26.76 36.67
C GLY A 506 -25.38 28.16 36.41
N THR A 507 -24.48 28.67 37.28
CA THR A 507 -23.79 29.95 37.09
C THR A 507 -22.34 29.70 36.71
N VAL A 508 -22.12 29.35 35.45
CA VAL A 508 -20.79 29.07 34.90
C VAL A 508 -20.02 30.38 34.68
N PRO A 509 -18.80 30.57 35.23
CA PRO A 509 -18.00 31.77 34.99
C PRO A 509 -17.39 31.80 33.58
N ASP A 510 -16.93 32.97 33.14
CA ASP A 510 -16.23 33.11 31.85
C ASP A 510 -14.80 32.57 31.86
N THR A 511 -14.20 32.47 33.05
CA THR A 511 -12.84 31.98 33.25
C THR A 511 -12.76 31.11 34.50
N PHE A 512 -11.91 30.08 34.43
CA PHE A 512 -11.58 29.19 35.54
C PHE A 512 -10.10 29.32 35.87
N THR A 513 -9.77 29.37 37.16
CA THR A 513 -8.39 29.41 37.61
C THR A 513 -8.09 28.16 38.42
N LEU A 514 -7.25 27.28 37.86
CA LEU A 514 -6.91 25.98 38.43
C LEU A 514 -5.49 26.01 39.02
N SER A 515 -5.30 25.40 40.20
CA SER A 515 -3.96 25.15 40.74
C SER A 515 -3.36 23.92 40.07
N VAL A 516 -2.15 24.03 39.52
CA VAL A 516 -1.48 22.93 38.82
C VAL A 516 -0.11 22.73 39.43
N ARG A 517 0.20 21.49 39.83
CA ARG A 517 1.56 21.13 40.25
C ARG A 517 2.32 20.54 39.08
N VAL A 518 3.51 21.05 38.85
CA VAL A 518 4.39 20.60 37.76
C VAL A 518 5.77 20.26 38.28
N GLU A 519 6.38 19.22 37.71
CA GLU A 519 7.79 18.88 37.90
C GLU A 519 8.60 19.43 36.72
N LEU A 520 9.68 20.14 37.01
CA LEU A 520 10.53 20.73 36.00
C LEU A 520 11.57 19.71 35.45
N PRO A 521 11.91 19.78 34.15
CA PRO A 521 12.89 18.90 33.49
C PRO A 521 14.34 19.27 33.82
N LEU A 522 14.61 19.60 35.07
CA LEU A 522 15.92 20.01 35.59
C LEU A 522 16.68 18.80 36.17
N PRO A 523 18.02 18.88 36.27
CA PRO A 523 18.81 17.85 36.94
C PRO A 523 18.27 17.56 38.33
N VAL A 524 18.33 16.29 38.73
CA VAL A 524 18.02 15.88 40.10
C VAL A 524 18.94 16.64 41.05
N GLN A 525 18.36 17.35 42.02
CA GLN A 525 19.15 18.09 43.00
C GLN A 525 19.93 17.12 43.90
N PRO A 526 20.96 17.59 44.65
CA PRO A 526 21.75 16.73 45.52
C PRO A 526 20.95 15.96 46.58
N ASP A 527 19.73 16.41 46.88
CA ASP A 527 18.76 15.77 47.77
C ASP A 527 17.92 14.66 47.09
N GLY A 528 18.15 14.39 45.81
CA GLY A 528 17.45 13.36 45.05
C GLY A 528 16.13 13.82 44.44
N VAL A 529 15.75 15.09 44.57
CA VAL A 529 14.43 15.59 44.18
C VAL A 529 14.53 16.51 42.95
N ARG A 530 13.56 16.40 42.04
CA ARG A 530 13.41 17.39 40.96
C ARG A 530 12.55 18.56 41.44
N PRO A 531 12.80 19.80 40.99
CA PRO A 531 12.02 20.95 41.41
C PRO A 531 10.53 20.78 41.04
N ILE A 532 9.65 20.92 42.04
CA ILE A 532 8.20 20.94 41.86
C ILE A 532 7.70 22.37 42.10
N GLU A 533 6.90 22.88 41.19
CA GLU A 533 6.28 24.19 41.28
C GLU A 533 4.75 24.07 41.31
N SER A 534 4.09 24.97 42.03
CA SER A 534 2.64 25.17 41.94
C SER A 534 2.37 26.40 41.09
N ARG A 535 1.58 26.24 40.03
CA ARG A 535 1.26 27.27 39.04
C ARG A 535 -0.24 27.48 38.98
N SER A 536 -0.66 28.69 38.66
CA SER A 536 -2.06 29.02 38.42
C SER A 536 -2.33 28.96 36.91
N TRP A 537 -3.29 28.13 36.49
CA TRP A 537 -3.67 27.96 35.10
C TRP A 537 -5.06 28.54 34.86
N THR A 538 -5.14 29.61 34.09
CA THR A 538 -6.42 30.25 33.75
C THR A 538 -6.92 29.73 32.41
N LEU A 539 -8.13 29.17 32.40
CA LEU A 539 -8.81 28.63 31.23
C LEU A 539 -10.08 29.44 30.95
N SER A 540 -10.40 29.65 29.68
CA SER A 540 -11.71 30.23 29.33
C SER A 540 -12.83 29.20 29.51
N ARG A 541 -14.08 29.66 29.58
CA ARG A 541 -15.25 28.78 29.56
C ARG A 541 -15.24 27.85 28.34
N ALA A 542 -14.92 28.39 27.17
CA ALA A 542 -14.85 27.62 25.92
C ALA A 542 -13.78 26.52 25.97
N ASP A 543 -12.63 26.77 26.59
CA ASP A 543 -11.59 25.75 26.78
C ASP A 543 -12.09 24.60 27.66
N VAL A 544 -12.75 24.93 28.76
CA VAL A 544 -13.30 23.93 29.69
C VAL A 544 -14.44 23.16 29.05
N GLU A 545 -15.37 23.82 28.36
CA GLU A 545 -16.46 23.18 27.62
C GLU A 545 -15.92 22.25 26.52
N ALA A 546 -14.91 22.69 25.75
CA ALA A 546 -14.27 21.86 24.73
C ALA A 546 -13.67 20.58 25.32
N VAL A 547 -12.99 20.68 26.46
CA VAL A 547 -12.39 19.53 27.16
C VAL A 547 -13.44 18.62 27.80
N ARG A 548 -14.55 19.18 28.30
CA ARG A 548 -15.68 18.42 28.86
C ARG A 548 -16.49 17.70 27.79
N SER A 549 -16.53 18.25 26.57
CA SER A 549 -17.23 17.67 25.42
C SER A 549 -16.47 16.52 24.73
N LEU A 550 -15.23 16.25 25.15
CA LEU A 550 -14.46 15.13 24.61
C LEU A 550 -15.16 13.80 24.90
N GLY A 551 -15.39 13.04 23.84
CA GLY A 551 -15.96 11.70 23.89
C GLY A 551 -15.00 10.66 24.46
N TRP A 552 -15.32 9.40 24.20
CA TRP A 552 -14.60 8.24 24.72
C TRP A 552 -14.21 7.32 23.57
N GLU A 553 -13.02 6.74 23.67
CA GLU A 553 -12.49 5.82 22.67
C GLU A 553 -11.73 4.68 23.34
N LEU A 554 -11.39 3.64 22.57
CA LEU A 554 -10.45 2.63 23.02
C LEU A 554 -9.05 3.25 23.17
N PRO A 555 -8.23 2.79 24.15
CA PRO A 555 -6.84 3.20 24.21
C PRO A 555 -6.18 2.98 22.85
N GLY A 556 -5.50 4.02 22.32
CA GLY A 556 -4.83 3.98 21.02
C GLY A 556 -5.72 4.12 19.78
N GLY A 557 -6.99 4.53 19.94
CA GLY A 557 -7.90 4.87 18.85
C GLY A 557 -8.12 3.69 17.90
N MET A 558 -8.36 3.95 16.61
CA MET A 558 -8.75 2.95 15.60
C MET A 558 -7.71 1.86 15.30
N ALA A 559 -6.50 1.97 15.82
CA ALA A 559 -5.46 1.01 15.52
C ALA A 559 -5.71 -0.38 16.15
N TYR A 560 -6.71 -0.55 17.03
CA TYR A 560 -7.13 -1.88 17.50
C TYR A 560 -7.72 -2.74 16.37
N LEU A 561 -8.22 -2.13 15.28
CA LEU A 561 -8.74 -2.87 14.12
C LEU A 561 -7.70 -3.77 13.47
N ALA A 562 -6.40 -3.48 13.63
CA ALA A 562 -5.31 -4.32 13.15
C ALA A 562 -5.20 -5.68 13.88
N LEU A 563 -5.91 -5.85 15.02
CA LEU A 563 -6.04 -7.12 15.73
C LEU A 563 -7.03 -8.07 15.05
N PHE A 564 -7.79 -7.60 14.08
CA PHE A 564 -8.82 -8.37 13.39
C PHE A 564 -8.37 -8.74 11.98
N GLU A 565 -8.88 -9.87 11.49
CA GLU A 565 -8.66 -10.30 10.11
C GLU A 565 -9.46 -9.42 9.15
N PRO A 566 -8.95 -9.14 7.94
CA PRO A 566 -9.72 -8.42 6.94
C PRO A 566 -11.01 -9.17 6.57
N ASP A 567 -12.08 -8.43 6.33
CA ASP A 567 -13.28 -9.04 5.75
C ASP A 567 -13.01 -9.43 4.29
N MET A 568 -13.41 -10.64 3.91
CA MET A 568 -13.10 -11.22 2.60
C MET A 568 -14.35 -11.82 1.99
N VAL A 569 -14.66 -11.39 0.77
CA VAL A 569 -15.76 -11.93 -0.05
C VAL A 569 -15.21 -12.58 -1.31
N ILE A 570 -15.95 -13.54 -1.85
CA ILE A 570 -15.60 -14.18 -3.12
C ILE A 570 -16.19 -13.36 -4.27
N ASP A 571 -15.37 -12.65 -5.01
CA ASP A 571 -15.74 -12.00 -6.26
C ASP A 571 -15.79 -13.05 -7.38
N LYS A 572 -17.00 -13.54 -7.66
CA LYS A 572 -17.29 -14.58 -8.64
C LYS A 572 -18.42 -14.15 -9.55
N ALA A 573 -18.36 -14.53 -10.82
CA ALA A 573 -19.45 -14.33 -11.73
C ALA A 573 -20.60 -15.31 -11.47
N ASP A 574 -21.84 -14.82 -11.55
CA ASP A 574 -23.04 -15.65 -11.41
C ASP A 574 -23.24 -16.63 -12.58
N SER A 575 -22.61 -16.36 -13.72
CA SER A 575 -22.69 -17.19 -14.93
C SER A 575 -21.40 -17.15 -15.75
N PRO A 576 -21.16 -18.15 -16.63
CA PRO A 576 -20.01 -18.13 -17.54
C PRO A 576 -19.96 -16.88 -18.42
N TRP A 577 -21.12 -16.38 -18.88
CA TRP A 577 -21.19 -15.13 -19.64
C TRP A 577 -20.85 -13.92 -18.76
N GLY A 578 -21.32 -13.91 -17.51
CA GLY A 578 -20.90 -12.92 -16.52
C GLY A 578 -19.37 -12.89 -16.36
N ALA A 579 -18.72 -14.06 -16.34
CA ALA A 579 -17.27 -14.15 -16.24
C ALA A 579 -16.56 -13.60 -17.48
N VAL A 580 -17.12 -13.79 -18.69
CA VAL A 580 -16.64 -13.16 -19.93
C VAL A 580 -16.68 -11.64 -19.82
N VAL A 581 -17.81 -11.08 -19.40
CA VAL A 581 -17.98 -9.63 -19.23
C VAL A 581 -17.02 -9.09 -18.17
N MET A 582 -16.93 -9.76 -17.02
CA MET A 582 -16.03 -9.37 -15.92
C MET A 582 -14.55 -9.45 -16.34
N GLY A 583 -14.16 -10.52 -17.02
CA GLY A 583 -12.78 -10.71 -17.49
C GLY A 583 -12.36 -9.65 -18.50
N LEU A 584 -13.21 -9.38 -19.50
CA LEU A 584 -12.94 -8.32 -20.49
C LEU A 584 -12.93 -6.92 -19.86
N ALA A 585 -13.87 -6.64 -18.95
CA ALA A 585 -13.90 -5.37 -18.22
C ALA A 585 -12.62 -5.19 -17.39
N LYS A 586 -12.16 -6.24 -16.68
CA LYS A 586 -10.93 -6.17 -15.89
C LYS A 586 -9.69 -6.01 -16.77
N SER A 587 -9.59 -6.74 -17.89
CA SER A 587 -8.51 -6.54 -18.87
C SER A 587 -8.43 -5.09 -19.34
N ARG A 588 -9.58 -4.49 -19.72
CA ARG A 588 -9.65 -3.10 -20.16
C ARG A 588 -9.26 -2.11 -19.05
N GLN A 589 -9.77 -2.32 -17.83
CA GLN A 589 -9.45 -1.50 -16.68
C GLN A 589 -7.94 -1.53 -16.41
N THR A 590 -7.35 -2.73 -16.29
CA THR A 590 -5.90 -2.90 -16.08
C THR A 590 -5.10 -2.24 -17.19
N MET A 591 -5.50 -2.41 -18.45
CA MET A 591 -4.82 -1.79 -19.60
C MET A 591 -4.82 -0.26 -19.49
N ASN A 592 -5.98 0.35 -19.25
CA ASN A 592 -6.13 1.80 -19.10
C ASN A 592 -5.31 2.33 -17.92
N GLN A 593 -5.37 1.65 -16.78
CA GLN A 593 -4.63 2.01 -15.59
C GLN A 593 -3.11 1.97 -15.84
N THR A 594 -2.62 0.93 -16.52
CA THR A 594 -1.19 0.83 -16.86
C THR A 594 -0.74 1.97 -17.78
N TYR A 595 -1.54 2.35 -18.79
CA TYR A 595 -1.24 3.53 -19.62
C TYR A 595 -1.21 4.83 -18.81
N LEU A 596 -2.18 5.04 -17.92
CA LEU A 596 -2.23 6.22 -17.06
C LEU A 596 -1.04 6.28 -16.10
N THR A 597 -0.64 5.14 -15.54
CA THR A 597 0.55 5.05 -14.68
C THR A 597 1.82 5.44 -15.43
N PHE A 598 2.00 4.96 -16.67
CA PHE A 598 3.13 5.38 -17.50
C PHE A 598 3.07 6.87 -17.84
N LEU A 599 1.90 7.39 -18.23
CA LEU A 599 1.72 8.81 -18.52
C LEU A 599 2.12 9.68 -17.30
N ARG A 600 1.72 9.28 -16.10
CA ARG A 600 2.06 9.96 -14.84
C ARG A 600 3.52 9.84 -14.44
N LEU A 601 4.16 8.70 -14.73
CA LEU A 601 5.59 8.53 -14.59
C LEU A 601 6.35 9.53 -15.47
N PHE A 602 5.91 9.72 -16.72
CA PHE A 602 6.48 10.75 -17.62
C PHE A 602 6.19 12.17 -17.13
N GLN A 603 5.04 12.41 -16.49
CA GLN A 603 4.70 13.71 -15.88
C GLN A 603 5.41 13.96 -14.54
N GLY A 604 6.13 12.98 -13.98
CA GLY A 604 6.83 13.10 -12.69
C GLY A 604 5.94 13.05 -11.45
N THR A 605 4.66 12.68 -11.58
CA THR A 605 3.73 12.56 -10.45
C THR A 605 3.82 11.21 -9.74
N VAL A 606 4.30 10.18 -10.43
CA VAL A 606 4.65 8.86 -9.85
C VAL A 606 6.16 8.70 -9.90
N ARG A 607 6.77 8.28 -8.79
CA ARG A 607 8.22 8.08 -8.71
C ARG A 607 8.64 6.69 -9.19
N ILE A 608 9.84 6.57 -9.76
CA ILE A 608 10.34 5.33 -10.38
C ILE A 608 10.59 4.21 -9.35
N GLU A 609 10.79 4.58 -8.08
CA GLU A 609 11.00 3.66 -6.96
C GLU A 609 9.77 2.78 -6.68
N HIS A 610 8.59 3.16 -7.18
CA HIS A 610 7.37 2.37 -7.06
C HIS A 610 7.21 1.32 -8.18
N LEU A 611 8.10 1.32 -9.19
CA LEU A 611 8.14 0.26 -10.20
C LEU A 611 8.88 -0.96 -9.64
N LYS A 612 8.38 -2.14 -9.98
CA LYS A 612 8.98 -3.43 -9.62
C LYS A 612 9.68 -4.02 -10.84
N GLY A 613 10.91 -4.47 -10.65
CA GLY A 613 11.72 -5.13 -11.66
C GLY A 613 11.54 -6.65 -11.57
N PRO A 614 12.36 -7.43 -12.29
CA PRO A 614 12.21 -8.88 -12.33
C PRO A 614 12.32 -9.55 -10.96
N VAL A 615 13.21 -9.05 -10.11
CA VAL A 615 13.43 -9.60 -8.76
C VAL A 615 12.24 -9.28 -7.85
N GLY A 616 11.74 -8.03 -7.88
CA GLY A 616 10.54 -7.63 -7.15
C GLY A 616 9.29 -8.36 -7.63
N ILE A 617 9.14 -8.56 -8.94
CA ILE A 617 8.05 -9.33 -9.55
C ILE A 617 8.11 -10.80 -9.15
N ALA A 618 9.29 -11.43 -9.12
CA ALA A 618 9.44 -12.81 -8.67
C ALA A 618 9.04 -12.96 -7.20
N HIS A 619 9.45 -12.02 -6.34
CA HIS A 619 9.09 -12.01 -4.92
C HIS A 619 7.59 -11.79 -4.70
N LEU A 620 6.98 -10.83 -5.41
CA LEU A 620 5.53 -10.63 -5.39
C LEU A 620 4.78 -11.86 -5.90
N GLY A 621 5.28 -12.48 -6.98
CA GLY A 621 4.73 -13.70 -7.54
C GLY A 621 4.70 -14.84 -6.52
N THR A 622 5.77 -15.03 -5.73
CA THR A 622 5.78 -16.05 -4.67
C THR A 622 4.78 -15.75 -3.57
N GLN A 623 4.71 -14.48 -3.11
CA GLN A 623 3.74 -14.09 -2.08
C GLN A 623 2.29 -14.23 -2.54
N VAL A 624 2.02 -13.92 -3.81
CA VAL A 624 0.70 -14.09 -4.42
C VAL A 624 0.36 -15.58 -4.55
N ALA A 625 1.32 -16.41 -4.94
CA ALA A 625 1.13 -17.86 -5.03
C ALA A 625 0.78 -18.48 -3.67
N ASP A 626 1.34 -17.94 -2.57
CA ASP A 626 0.97 -18.35 -1.20
C ASP A 626 -0.51 -18.06 -0.87
N ARG A 627 -1.15 -17.10 -1.54
CA ARG A 627 -2.61 -16.85 -1.41
C ARG A 627 -3.47 -17.84 -2.20
N GLY A 628 -2.85 -18.72 -2.98
CA GLY A 628 -3.49 -19.79 -3.70
C GLY A 628 -3.48 -19.62 -5.23
N PHE A 629 -3.93 -20.67 -5.91
CA PHE A 629 -3.81 -20.80 -7.35
C PHE A 629 -4.61 -19.76 -8.15
N VAL A 630 -5.81 -19.37 -7.66
CA VAL A 630 -6.63 -18.35 -8.33
C VAL A 630 -5.93 -16.99 -8.32
N TRP A 631 -5.27 -16.65 -7.22
CA TRP A 631 -4.44 -15.43 -7.11
C TRP A 631 -3.25 -15.46 -8.07
N LEU A 632 -2.59 -16.62 -8.24
CA LEU A 632 -1.53 -16.78 -9.23
C LEU A 632 -2.06 -16.55 -10.66
N LEU A 633 -3.21 -17.12 -11.02
CA LEU A 633 -3.82 -16.89 -12.35
C LEU A 633 -4.19 -15.42 -12.55
N PHE A 634 -4.75 -14.77 -11.53
CA PHE A 634 -5.08 -13.34 -11.55
C PHE A 634 -3.82 -12.49 -11.76
N PHE A 635 -2.73 -12.82 -11.07
CA PHE A 635 -1.46 -12.14 -11.24
C PHE A 635 -0.83 -12.36 -12.62
N LEU A 636 -0.88 -13.59 -13.15
CA LEU A 636 -0.45 -13.87 -14.52
C LEU A 636 -1.30 -13.11 -15.56
N ALA A 637 -2.60 -12.93 -15.31
CA ALA A 637 -3.47 -12.11 -16.15
C ALA A 637 -3.04 -10.63 -16.12
N LEU A 638 -2.78 -10.07 -14.93
CA LEU A 638 -2.27 -8.69 -14.78
C LEU A 638 -0.94 -8.50 -15.50
N VAL A 639 0.00 -9.43 -15.30
CA VAL A 639 1.31 -9.43 -15.99
C VAL A 639 1.12 -9.48 -17.50
N SER A 640 0.21 -10.32 -18.00
CA SER A 640 -0.03 -10.48 -19.43
C SER A 640 -0.59 -9.19 -20.06
N VAL A 641 -1.52 -8.49 -19.39
CA VAL A 641 -1.97 -7.14 -19.82
C VAL A 641 -0.82 -6.15 -19.81
N ASN A 642 -0.03 -6.11 -18.73
CA ASN A 642 1.08 -5.17 -18.60
C ASN A 642 2.16 -5.41 -19.66
N LEU A 643 2.46 -6.66 -19.99
CA LEU A 643 3.37 -7.01 -21.07
C LEU A 643 2.82 -6.57 -22.43
N ALA A 644 1.51 -6.73 -22.67
CA ALA A 644 0.88 -6.20 -23.89
C ALA A 644 1.01 -4.67 -23.99
N VAL A 645 0.72 -3.95 -22.90
CA VAL A 645 0.81 -2.49 -22.85
C VAL A 645 2.24 -2.02 -23.09
N ILE A 646 3.21 -2.58 -22.36
CA ILE A 646 4.63 -2.25 -22.49
C ILE A 646 5.13 -2.55 -23.89
N ASN A 647 4.79 -3.71 -24.45
CA ASN A 647 5.25 -4.09 -25.78
C ASN A 647 4.63 -3.21 -26.87
N PHE A 648 3.45 -2.63 -26.63
CA PHE A 648 2.81 -1.69 -27.57
C PHE A 648 3.17 -0.22 -27.33
N LEU A 649 3.98 0.10 -26.32
CA LEU A 649 4.50 1.45 -26.15
C LEU A 649 5.33 1.85 -27.38
N PRO A 650 5.38 3.16 -27.72
CA PRO A 650 6.16 3.68 -28.85
C PRO A 650 7.67 3.69 -28.55
N LEU A 651 8.21 2.56 -28.10
CA LEU A 651 9.60 2.37 -27.72
C LEU A 651 10.35 1.54 -28.79
N PRO A 652 11.54 1.94 -29.22
CA PRO A 652 12.23 1.39 -30.41
C PRO A 652 12.45 -0.12 -30.49
N ILE A 653 12.58 -0.79 -29.35
CA ILE A 653 12.95 -2.22 -29.27
C ILE A 653 11.75 -3.13 -29.19
N VAL A 654 10.64 -2.63 -28.63
CA VAL A 654 9.42 -3.40 -28.48
C VAL A 654 8.54 -3.28 -29.72
N ASP A 655 7.54 -4.14 -29.81
CA ASP A 655 6.62 -4.24 -30.95
C ASP A 655 6.04 -2.88 -31.38
N GLY A 656 5.68 -2.01 -30.44
CA GLY A 656 5.08 -0.71 -30.71
C GLY A 656 6.01 0.28 -31.44
N GLY A 657 7.32 0.27 -31.15
CA GLY A 657 8.29 1.08 -31.89
C GLY A 657 8.46 0.60 -33.32
N GLN A 658 8.54 -0.72 -33.52
CA GLN A 658 8.59 -1.31 -34.85
C GLN A 658 7.30 -1.06 -35.64
N PHE A 659 6.14 -1.11 -34.97
CA PHE A 659 4.85 -0.75 -35.54
C PHE A 659 4.83 0.70 -36.03
N LEU A 660 5.36 1.65 -35.25
CA LEU A 660 5.46 3.06 -35.66
C LEU A 660 6.37 3.25 -36.87
N MET A 661 7.51 2.55 -36.93
CA MET A 661 8.40 2.60 -38.08
C MET A 661 7.71 2.08 -39.35
N LEU A 662 6.94 0.99 -39.23
CA LEU A 662 6.12 0.47 -40.34
C LEU A 662 4.98 1.41 -40.73
N ALA A 663 4.31 2.03 -39.75
CA ALA A 663 3.26 3.01 -40.02
C ALA A 663 3.82 4.21 -40.78
N TYR A 664 4.99 4.71 -40.38
CA TYR A 664 5.73 5.74 -41.10
C TYR A 664 6.07 5.32 -42.52
N GLU A 665 6.60 4.11 -42.72
CA GLU A 665 6.88 3.56 -44.05
C GLU A 665 5.62 3.45 -44.91
N GLY A 666 4.50 3.02 -44.34
CA GLY A 666 3.21 2.94 -45.03
C GLY A 666 2.70 4.30 -45.51
N ILE A 667 2.86 5.35 -44.69
CA ILE A 667 2.47 6.74 -45.04
C ILE A 667 3.42 7.32 -46.09
N ARG A 668 4.74 7.16 -45.91
CA ARG A 668 5.75 7.76 -46.79
C ARG A 668 6.06 6.94 -48.04
N ARG A 669 5.57 5.70 -48.12
CA ARG A 669 5.88 4.70 -49.16
C ARG A 669 7.38 4.50 -49.39
N ARG A 670 8.20 4.82 -48.39
CA ARG A 670 9.66 4.69 -48.41
C ARG A 670 10.11 4.09 -47.07
N PRO A 671 11.06 3.14 -47.07
CA PRO A 671 11.55 2.55 -45.84
C PRO A 671 12.24 3.60 -44.96
N VAL A 672 12.18 3.39 -43.65
CA VAL A 672 12.91 4.24 -42.69
C VAL A 672 14.42 4.08 -42.94
N PRO A 673 15.21 5.16 -42.99
CA PRO A 673 16.66 5.04 -43.19
C PRO A 673 17.31 4.14 -42.12
N ILE A 674 18.15 3.20 -42.54
CA ILE A 674 18.81 2.21 -41.64
C ILE A 674 19.60 2.91 -40.53
N GLY A 675 20.29 4.02 -40.84
CA GLY A 675 21.01 4.79 -39.83
C GLY A 675 20.10 5.35 -38.73
N PHE A 676 18.88 5.78 -39.09
CA PHE A 676 17.89 6.23 -38.13
C PHE A 676 17.33 5.05 -37.32
N GLN A 677 17.00 3.92 -37.97
CA GLN A 677 16.56 2.71 -37.25
C GLN A 677 17.59 2.26 -36.22
N ASN A 678 18.87 2.16 -36.61
CA ASN A 678 19.95 1.76 -35.70
C ASN A 678 20.12 2.74 -34.53
N ALA A 679 20.08 4.05 -34.79
CA ALA A 679 20.20 5.07 -33.75
C ALA A 679 19.03 4.97 -32.75
N VAL A 680 17.82 4.80 -33.25
CA VAL A 680 16.59 4.70 -32.46
C VAL A 680 16.59 3.40 -31.66
N THR A 681 16.95 2.26 -32.25
CA THR A 681 17.10 0.97 -31.54
C THR A 681 18.17 1.04 -30.44
N LEU A 682 19.34 1.63 -30.71
CA LEU A 682 20.40 1.78 -29.71
C LEU A 682 19.97 2.69 -28.55
N ALA A 683 19.31 3.82 -28.85
CA ALA A 683 18.76 4.70 -27.83
C ALA A 683 17.70 3.98 -26.98
N GLY A 684 16.84 3.19 -27.61
CA GLY A 684 15.88 2.32 -26.92
C GLY A 684 16.56 1.29 -26.01
N LEU A 685 17.68 0.68 -26.46
CA LEU A 685 18.43 -0.34 -25.71
C LEU A 685 19.04 0.26 -24.45
N LEU A 686 19.66 1.43 -24.62
CA LEU A 686 20.24 2.18 -23.51
C LEU A 686 19.17 2.62 -22.51
N LEU A 687 18.02 3.10 -23.00
CA LEU A 687 16.91 3.51 -22.15
C LEU A 687 16.34 2.34 -21.34
N ILE A 688 15.93 1.25 -22.02
CA ILE A 688 15.36 0.07 -21.35
C ILE A 688 16.39 -0.58 -20.42
N GLY A 689 17.64 -0.69 -20.86
CA GLY A 689 18.74 -1.21 -20.04
C GLY A 689 18.98 -0.35 -18.79
N ALA A 690 18.98 0.98 -18.91
CA ALA A 690 19.12 1.88 -17.77
C ALA A 690 17.95 1.74 -16.78
N VAL A 691 16.71 1.75 -17.27
CA VAL A 691 15.51 1.55 -16.42
C VAL A 691 15.57 0.19 -15.74
N PHE A 692 15.90 -0.87 -16.47
CA PHE A 692 16.05 -2.22 -15.93
C PHE A 692 17.08 -2.28 -14.80
N LEU A 693 18.26 -1.68 -14.99
CA LEU A 693 19.31 -1.64 -13.97
C LEU A 693 18.89 -0.84 -12.74
N ILE A 694 18.27 0.33 -12.92
CA ILE A 694 17.78 1.19 -11.83
C ILE A 694 16.74 0.44 -10.99
N VAL A 695 15.74 -0.15 -11.65
CA VAL A 695 14.64 -0.83 -10.96
C VAL A 695 15.15 -2.11 -10.29
N THR A 696 16.01 -2.89 -10.95
CA THR A 696 16.61 -4.10 -10.34
C THR A 696 17.47 -3.75 -9.13
N PHE A 697 18.26 -2.67 -9.22
CA PHE A 697 19.02 -2.16 -8.07
C PHE A 697 18.10 -1.78 -6.91
N HIS A 698 16.99 -1.10 -7.19
CA HIS A 698 16.01 -0.73 -6.17
C HIS A 698 15.33 -1.96 -5.55
N ASP A 699 14.97 -2.97 -6.33
CA ASP A 699 14.40 -4.23 -5.83
C ASP A 699 15.38 -4.95 -4.90
N ILE A 700 16.63 -5.12 -5.32
CA ILE A 700 17.67 -5.78 -4.51
C ILE A 700 17.89 -5.01 -3.22
N LYS A 701 18.01 -3.69 -3.31
CA LYS A 701 18.17 -2.82 -2.15
C LYS A 701 17.00 -2.96 -1.18
N SER A 702 15.77 -2.96 -1.68
CA SER A 702 14.55 -3.16 -0.89
C SER A 702 14.54 -4.53 -0.20
N LEU A 703 14.95 -5.59 -0.89
CA LEU A 703 15.02 -6.95 -0.33
C LEU A 703 16.10 -7.11 0.74
N LEU A 704 17.23 -6.41 0.58
CA LEU A 704 18.32 -6.41 1.56
C LEU A 704 18.10 -5.43 2.72
N GLY A 705 16.99 -4.69 2.73
CA GLY A 705 16.67 -3.70 3.78
C GLY A 705 17.51 -2.42 3.73
N LEU A 706 18.30 -2.21 2.69
CA LEU A 706 19.25 -1.09 2.51
C LEU A 706 18.58 0.25 2.13
#